data_AF-A0A7W7RM43-F1
#
_entry.id   AF-A0A7W7RM43-F1
#
_cell.length_a   1.000
_cell.length_b   1.000
_cell.length_c   1.000
_cell.angle_alpha   90.00
_cell.angle_beta   90.00
_cell.angle_gamma   90.00
#
_symmetry.space_group_name_H-M   'P 1'
#
loop_
_entity.id
_entity.type
_entity.pdbx_description
1 polymer ?
#
loop_
_entity_poly.entity_id
_entity_poly.type
_entity_poly.pdbx_seq_one_letter_code
_entity_poly.pdbx_strand_id
1 'polypeptide(L)'
;MKLVLRSDVYRASTAEGLRVLTHHGLVAFSGVSIAAWLDRLEPYLDGRFGLDDLTANLGDGHKRMLEQVIEALVGADIVREVEDLAPVPADPPGDDAPERQYLEYFLDTAAATWRRYRECDALVIGRGALAAAVAHACARSGITRVRTALPDEPMNGHVRDSGIVLHVTEDADLALARWLRDVCAAPGAILGHAADLGDHAVIGPVGSETRDWESAWRRMLALRRADSAPSGQPPDSADHAVVANQLVHRAFRAHTGIADDAERDRVTRVTYDTLETTHHTVLPHPATRPATAATRARFTNEVRTLRRGTELTAEEMSRRTAPLVDGRTGVFGALDQRDFAQFPLHVSEATVSDPMGLAGGPVRVVGAGPDYATARYRTAMRGYAAYGALAVDPRQLSGRGPGTPDDLLAALRRGHASGRVWGYGLADGQVHALDAARAFPALADGAGAGLPVRGSAAGYTWEHAVRDALLDHCRALATSGLDAWDEPVPLVDVGAVALDQETVHYHALLCATGRTVEVYDLTRLLTVPCVLVRDSADTGVCGVGASTAEALRDGLERALLAYQSASYGDPAYAPPRVAVPRERLRGAVPSALDDTVLTVDGLVAALRPLGYAPVAVPLDHDREVARRVPFLIQVVLDHD
;
A
#
# COMPACT_ATOMS: atom_id res chain seq x y z
N MET A 1 5.04 -32.64 -30.88
CA MET A 1 4.50 -31.28 -31.02
C MET A 1 5.21 -30.60 -32.18
N LYS A 2 4.49 -29.82 -32.97
CA LYS A 2 5.01 -29.08 -34.13
C LYS A 2 5.29 -27.63 -33.72
N LEU A 3 6.28 -27.01 -34.37
CA LEU A 3 6.73 -25.67 -34.04
C LEU A 3 6.15 -24.65 -35.02
N VAL A 4 5.54 -23.59 -34.50
CA VAL A 4 4.95 -22.49 -35.28
C VAL A 4 5.52 -21.16 -34.81
N LEU A 5 6.10 -20.37 -35.72
CA LEU A 5 6.47 -18.98 -35.46
C LEU A 5 5.18 -18.16 -35.41
N ARG A 6 5.02 -17.37 -34.36
CA ARG A 6 3.82 -16.56 -34.23
C ARG A 6 3.83 -15.39 -35.22
N SER A 7 2.68 -15.09 -35.79
CA SER A 7 2.51 -14.05 -36.82
C SER A 7 2.53 -12.62 -36.27
N ASP A 8 2.41 -12.43 -34.95
CA ASP A 8 2.45 -11.16 -34.22
C ASP A 8 3.86 -10.73 -33.80
N VAL A 9 4.87 -11.50 -34.18
CA VAL A 9 6.26 -11.29 -33.80
C VAL A 9 6.93 -10.35 -34.81
N TYR A 10 7.30 -9.15 -34.35
CA TYR A 10 8.12 -8.23 -35.14
C TYR A 10 9.56 -8.28 -34.63
N ARG A 11 10.53 -8.34 -35.54
CA ARG A 11 11.93 -8.44 -35.13
C ARG A 11 12.82 -7.43 -35.84
N ALA A 12 13.83 -6.97 -35.13
CA ALA A 12 14.87 -6.09 -35.63
C ALA A 12 16.24 -6.57 -35.13
N SER A 13 17.16 -6.75 -36.07
CA SER A 13 18.57 -7.02 -35.75
C SER A 13 19.23 -5.75 -35.24
N THR A 14 20.05 -5.88 -34.20
CA THR A 14 20.79 -4.80 -33.54
C THR A 14 22.28 -5.16 -33.47
N ALA A 15 23.13 -4.17 -33.17
CA ALA A 15 24.57 -4.41 -33.00
C ALA A 15 24.89 -5.42 -31.86
N GLU A 16 23.99 -5.57 -30.89
CA GLU A 16 24.16 -6.45 -29.72
C GLU A 16 23.47 -7.81 -29.88
N GLY A 17 22.63 -8.00 -30.90
CA GLY A 17 21.84 -9.22 -31.10
C GLY A 17 20.49 -8.98 -31.76
N LEU A 18 19.43 -9.63 -31.27
CA LEU A 18 18.08 -9.55 -31.85
C LEU A 18 17.11 -8.92 -30.86
N ARG A 19 16.32 -7.95 -31.33
CA ARG A 19 15.16 -7.44 -30.59
C ARG A 19 13.89 -7.94 -31.24
N VAL A 20 12.98 -8.44 -30.40
CA VAL A 20 11.73 -9.02 -30.82
C VAL A 20 10.62 -8.33 -30.04
N LEU A 21 9.70 -7.68 -30.73
CA LEU A 21 8.46 -7.18 -30.16
C LEU A 21 7.43 -8.32 -30.22
N THR A 22 7.00 -8.76 -29.04
CA THR A 22 5.89 -9.69 -28.86
C THR A 22 4.70 -8.95 -28.25
N HIS A 23 3.54 -9.60 -28.14
CA HIS A 23 2.37 -9.04 -27.46
C HIS A 23 2.58 -8.87 -25.94
N HIS A 24 3.59 -9.50 -25.34
CA HIS A 24 4.01 -9.28 -23.95
C HIS A 24 5.02 -8.13 -23.80
N GLY A 25 5.53 -7.58 -24.91
CA GLY A 25 6.47 -6.47 -24.93
C GLY A 25 7.77 -6.80 -25.67
N LEU A 26 8.81 -6.01 -25.41
CA LEU A 26 10.09 -6.12 -26.10
C LEU A 26 10.99 -7.16 -25.43
N VAL A 27 11.34 -8.22 -26.14
CA VAL A 27 12.32 -9.23 -25.74
C VAL A 27 13.65 -8.96 -26.45
N ALA A 28 14.76 -9.05 -25.72
CA ALA A 28 16.10 -8.88 -26.27
C ALA A 28 16.91 -10.16 -26.11
N PHE A 29 17.46 -10.66 -27.23
CA PHE A 29 18.42 -11.75 -27.23
C PHE A 29 19.81 -11.19 -27.50
N SER A 30 20.75 -11.53 -26.60
CA SER A 30 22.16 -11.13 -26.74
C SER A 30 22.91 -12.09 -27.66
N GLY A 31 23.70 -11.55 -28.58
CA GLY A 31 24.53 -12.31 -29.51
C GLY A 31 24.13 -12.13 -30.97
N VAL A 32 25.05 -11.63 -31.79
CA VAL A 32 24.82 -11.29 -33.21
C VAL A 32 24.39 -12.48 -34.09
N SER A 33 24.65 -13.71 -33.66
CA SER A 33 24.29 -14.92 -34.42
C SER A 33 22.83 -15.34 -34.26
N ILE A 34 22.11 -14.86 -33.25
CA ILE A 34 20.74 -15.32 -32.96
C ILE A 34 19.74 -14.90 -34.05
N ALA A 35 19.93 -13.71 -34.64
CA ALA A 35 19.13 -13.24 -35.77
C ALA A 35 19.25 -14.18 -36.97
N ALA A 36 20.48 -14.58 -37.32
CA ALA A 36 20.74 -15.51 -38.42
C ALA A 36 20.21 -16.92 -38.16
N TRP A 37 20.14 -17.35 -36.90
CA TRP A 37 19.49 -18.60 -36.52
C TRP A 37 17.99 -18.53 -36.75
N LEU A 38 17.33 -17.45 -36.30
CA LEU A 38 15.90 -17.29 -36.49
C LEU A 38 15.52 -17.16 -37.97
N ASP A 39 16.30 -16.43 -38.76
CA ASP A 39 16.12 -16.34 -40.23
C ASP A 39 16.20 -17.72 -40.91
N ARG A 40 17.06 -18.62 -40.41
CA ARG A 40 17.20 -19.98 -40.95
C ARG A 40 16.10 -20.92 -40.48
N LEU A 41 15.58 -20.73 -39.28
CA LEU A 41 14.56 -21.59 -38.69
C LEU A 41 13.16 -21.24 -39.15
N GLU A 42 12.85 -19.96 -39.35
CA GLU A 42 11.53 -19.46 -39.72
C GLU A 42 10.80 -20.26 -40.82
N PRO A 43 11.44 -20.65 -41.94
CA PRO A 43 10.77 -21.45 -42.97
C PRO A 43 10.28 -22.83 -42.50
N TYR A 44 10.79 -23.33 -41.37
CA TYR A 44 10.43 -24.61 -40.76
C TYR A 44 9.55 -24.46 -39.51
N LEU A 45 9.32 -23.23 -39.07
CA LEU A 45 8.43 -22.90 -37.94
C LEU A 45 7.02 -22.61 -38.46
N ASP A 46 6.46 -23.53 -39.25
CA ASP A 46 5.16 -23.37 -39.92
C ASP A 46 4.14 -24.44 -39.51
N GLY A 47 4.43 -25.17 -38.43
CA GLY A 47 3.57 -26.23 -37.91
C GLY A 47 3.72 -27.58 -38.61
N ARG A 48 4.62 -27.73 -39.59
CA ARG A 48 4.89 -29.03 -40.24
C ARG A 48 6.01 -29.81 -39.58
N PHE A 49 6.92 -29.15 -38.89
CA PHE A 49 8.12 -29.74 -38.30
C PHE A 49 8.12 -29.60 -36.76
N GLY A 50 8.49 -30.67 -36.05
CA GLY A 50 8.78 -30.64 -34.62
C GLY A 50 10.28 -30.57 -34.33
N LEU A 51 10.66 -30.41 -33.05
CA LEU A 51 12.08 -30.34 -32.66
C LEU A 51 12.87 -31.59 -33.07
N ASP A 52 12.26 -32.78 -32.98
CA ASP A 52 12.87 -34.03 -33.43
C ASP A 52 13.12 -34.04 -34.94
N ASP A 53 12.20 -33.48 -35.74
CA ASP A 53 12.33 -33.37 -37.19
C ASP A 53 13.50 -32.45 -37.57
N LEU A 54 13.65 -31.32 -36.85
CA LEU A 54 14.70 -30.33 -37.10
C LEU A 54 16.09 -30.79 -36.64
N THR A 55 16.16 -31.70 -35.67
CA THR A 55 17.43 -32.18 -35.10
C THR A 55 17.90 -33.52 -35.67
N ALA A 56 17.06 -34.23 -36.43
CA ALA A 56 17.31 -35.60 -36.89
C ALA A 56 18.63 -35.82 -37.66
N ASN A 57 19.11 -34.81 -38.39
CA ASN A 57 20.31 -34.90 -39.23
C ASN A 57 21.46 -33.98 -38.77
N LEU A 58 21.41 -33.47 -37.54
CA LEU A 58 22.44 -32.58 -36.99
C LEU A 58 23.41 -33.34 -36.08
N GLY A 59 24.70 -33.00 -36.14
CA GLY A 59 25.69 -33.49 -35.18
C GLY A 59 25.46 -32.93 -33.76
N ASP A 60 25.90 -33.65 -32.73
CA ASP A 60 25.58 -33.42 -31.31
C ASP A 60 25.80 -31.98 -30.79
N GLY A 61 26.77 -31.25 -31.35
CA GLY A 61 27.01 -29.85 -31.00
C GLY A 61 25.95 -28.89 -31.58
N HIS A 62 25.60 -29.07 -32.86
CA HIS A 62 24.57 -28.27 -33.54
C HIS A 62 23.17 -28.60 -33.03
N LYS A 63 22.91 -29.88 -32.69
CA LYS A 63 21.67 -30.31 -32.07
C LYS A 63 21.41 -29.57 -30.75
N ARG A 64 22.37 -29.59 -29.82
CA ARG A 64 22.25 -28.88 -28.52
C ARG A 64 22.04 -27.38 -28.68
N MET A 65 22.74 -26.75 -29.64
CA MET A 65 22.57 -25.32 -29.90
C MET A 65 21.17 -25.01 -30.45
N LEU A 66 20.65 -25.85 -31.35
CA LEU A 66 19.29 -25.69 -31.88
C LEU A 66 18.23 -25.88 -30.79
N GLU A 67 18.38 -26.89 -29.94
CA GLU A 67 17.49 -27.13 -28.79
C GLU A 67 17.45 -25.91 -27.87
N GLN A 68 18.61 -25.33 -27.52
CA GLN A 68 18.68 -24.12 -26.69
C GLN A 68 18.02 -22.89 -27.34
N VAL A 69 18.18 -22.72 -28.66
CA VAL A 69 17.55 -21.62 -29.39
C VAL A 69 16.03 -21.78 -29.41
N ILE A 70 15.53 -22.97 -29.73
CA ILE A 70 14.09 -23.24 -29.73
C ILE A 70 13.51 -23.09 -28.32
N GLU A 71 14.16 -23.63 -27.29
CA GLU A 71 13.75 -23.47 -25.89
C GLU A 71 13.68 -21.99 -25.49
N ALA A 72 14.68 -21.18 -25.85
CA ALA A 72 14.67 -19.76 -25.57
C ALA A 72 13.55 -18.99 -26.32
N LEU A 73 13.25 -19.39 -27.57
CA LEU A 73 12.17 -18.78 -28.36
C LEU A 73 10.78 -19.20 -27.86
N VAL A 74 10.62 -20.44 -27.39
CA VAL A 74 9.39 -20.94 -26.76
C VAL A 74 9.19 -20.27 -25.40
N GLY A 75 10.25 -20.20 -24.58
CA GLY A 75 10.22 -19.52 -23.28
C GLY A 75 9.94 -18.02 -23.37
N ALA A 76 10.29 -17.39 -24.50
CA ALA A 76 9.95 -16.00 -24.82
C ALA A 76 8.60 -15.82 -25.53
N ASP A 77 7.85 -16.91 -25.74
CA ASP A 77 6.57 -16.97 -26.47
C ASP A 77 6.64 -16.35 -27.87
N ILE A 78 7.73 -16.63 -28.59
CA ILE A 78 7.94 -16.26 -30.00
C ILE A 78 7.58 -17.43 -30.92
N VAL A 79 7.84 -18.66 -30.47
CA VAL A 79 7.50 -19.91 -31.15
C VAL A 79 6.56 -20.71 -30.26
N ARG A 80 5.52 -21.29 -30.84
CA ARG A 80 4.58 -22.18 -30.16
C ARG A 80 4.82 -23.63 -30.49
N GLU A 81 4.58 -24.48 -29.51
CA GLU A 81 4.45 -25.91 -29.68
C GLU A 81 2.96 -26.28 -29.79
N VAL A 82 2.55 -26.79 -30.94
CA VAL A 82 1.17 -27.21 -31.21
C VAL A 82 1.07 -28.73 -31.37
N GLU A 83 -0.03 -29.35 -30.95
CA GLU A 83 -0.32 -30.75 -31.31
C GLU A 83 -0.66 -30.85 -32.81
N ASP A 84 -0.52 -32.05 -33.40
CA ASP A 84 -0.75 -32.28 -34.83
C ASP A 84 -2.02 -31.55 -35.30
N LEU A 85 -1.83 -30.56 -36.18
CA LEU A 85 -2.91 -29.77 -36.76
C LEU A 85 -3.89 -30.74 -37.46
N ALA A 86 -4.94 -31.15 -36.77
CA ALA A 86 -6.11 -31.68 -37.44
C ALA A 86 -6.59 -30.59 -38.42
N PRO A 87 -6.87 -30.92 -39.68
CA PRO A 87 -7.28 -29.92 -40.65
C PRO A 87 -8.50 -29.18 -40.11
N VAL A 88 -8.32 -27.89 -39.81
CA VAL A 88 -9.40 -26.98 -39.44
C VAL A 88 -10.42 -27.06 -40.58
N PRO A 89 -11.69 -27.42 -40.32
CA PRO A 89 -12.71 -27.34 -41.35
C PRO A 89 -12.71 -25.92 -41.90
N ALA A 90 -12.61 -25.75 -43.22
CA ALA A 90 -12.66 -24.43 -43.82
C ALA A 90 -13.94 -23.72 -43.39
N ASP A 91 -13.80 -22.57 -42.73
CA ASP A 91 -14.93 -21.80 -42.27
C ASP A 91 -15.81 -21.33 -43.43
N PRO A 92 -17.13 -21.23 -43.23
CA PRO A 92 -17.99 -20.57 -44.20
C PRO A 92 -17.53 -19.11 -44.39
N PRO A 93 -17.59 -18.57 -45.62
CA PRO A 93 -17.16 -17.21 -45.90
C PRO A 93 -18.06 -16.21 -45.14
N GLY A 94 -17.44 -15.38 -44.28
CA GLY A 94 -18.11 -14.38 -43.44
C GLY A 94 -17.65 -14.33 -41.97
N ASP A 95 -16.70 -15.18 -41.56
CA ASP A 95 -16.24 -15.34 -40.16
C ASP A 95 -14.91 -14.62 -39.83
N ASP A 96 -14.51 -13.65 -40.65
CA ASP A 96 -13.26 -12.88 -40.56
C ASP A 96 -13.37 -11.71 -39.55
N ALA A 97 -13.82 -12.03 -38.33
CA ALA A 97 -14.01 -11.04 -37.27
C ALA A 97 -12.65 -10.67 -36.61
N PRO A 98 -12.32 -9.37 -36.43
CA PRO A 98 -11.07 -8.95 -35.81
C PRO A 98 -10.82 -9.56 -34.42
N GLU A 99 -11.87 -9.77 -33.64
CA GLU A 99 -11.79 -10.41 -32.32
C GLU A 99 -11.41 -11.89 -32.40
N ARG A 100 -11.88 -12.60 -33.43
CA ARG A 100 -11.49 -13.99 -33.66
C ARG A 100 -10.01 -14.07 -34.05
N GLN A 101 -9.59 -13.24 -35.01
CA GLN A 101 -8.18 -13.14 -35.40
C GLN A 101 -7.32 -12.75 -34.19
N TYR A 102 -7.83 -11.86 -33.33
CA TYR A 102 -7.16 -11.51 -32.09
C TYR A 102 -6.96 -12.74 -31.19
N LEU A 103 -7.97 -13.60 -31.02
CA LEU A 103 -7.87 -14.84 -30.22
C LEU A 103 -6.93 -15.89 -30.82
N GLU A 104 -6.79 -15.96 -32.15
CA GLU A 104 -5.84 -16.86 -32.82
C GLU A 104 -4.39 -16.53 -32.40
N TYR A 105 -4.12 -15.27 -32.03
CA TYR A 105 -2.87 -14.89 -31.37
C TYR A 105 -2.75 -15.38 -29.93
N PHE A 106 -3.68 -16.08 -29.30
CA PHE A 106 -3.53 -16.53 -27.91
C PHE A 106 -3.91 -17.99 -27.71
N LEU A 107 -4.81 -18.51 -28.53
CA LEU A 107 -5.47 -19.79 -28.32
C LEU A 107 -5.53 -20.60 -29.61
N ASP A 108 -5.17 -21.87 -29.52
CA ASP A 108 -5.41 -22.82 -30.62
C ASP A 108 -6.91 -23.12 -30.80
N THR A 109 -7.71 -22.87 -29.76
CA THR A 109 -9.17 -23.04 -29.75
C THR A 109 -9.94 -21.76 -30.11
N ALA A 110 -9.28 -20.77 -30.71
CA ALA A 110 -9.82 -19.43 -30.96
C ALA A 110 -11.22 -19.41 -31.58
N ALA A 111 -11.48 -20.21 -32.62
CA ALA A 111 -12.79 -20.27 -33.28
C ALA A 111 -13.90 -20.77 -32.34
N ALA A 112 -13.62 -21.78 -31.50
CA ALA A 112 -14.58 -22.31 -30.54
C ALA A 112 -14.82 -21.33 -29.38
N THR A 113 -13.75 -20.70 -28.89
CA THR A 113 -13.79 -19.67 -27.84
C THR A 113 -14.54 -18.42 -28.30
N TRP A 114 -14.31 -17.98 -29.54
CA TRP A 114 -15.05 -16.90 -30.19
C TRP A 114 -16.54 -17.19 -30.29
N ARG A 115 -16.91 -18.39 -30.77
CA ARG A 115 -18.32 -18.82 -30.83
C ARG A 115 -18.98 -18.76 -29.46
N ARG A 116 -18.32 -19.30 -28.42
CA ARG A 116 -18.82 -19.25 -27.04
C ARG A 116 -18.99 -17.83 -26.53
N TYR A 117 -18.06 -16.92 -26.83
CA TYR A 117 -18.18 -15.51 -26.47
C TYR A 117 -19.37 -14.83 -27.17
N ARG A 118 -19.55 -15.05 -28.48
CA ARG A 118 -20.68 -14.46 -29.22
C ARG A 118 -22.05 -14.93 -28.73
N GLU A 119 -22.13 -16.19 -28.31
CA GLU A 119 -23.35 -16.83 -27.83
C GLU A 119 -23.68 -16.52 -26.37
N CYS A 120 -22.76 -15.88 -25.63
CA CYS A 120 -23.02 -15.48 -24.24
C CYS A 120 -24.04 -14.33 -24.15
N ASP A 121 -24.86 -14.34 -23.11
CA ASP A 121 -25.74 -13.22 -22.79
C ASP A 121 -24.95 -12.18 -21.99
N ALA A 122 -24.97 -10.91 -22.45
CA ALA A 122 -24.40 -9.78 -21.73
C ALA A 122 -25.50 -8.89 -21.16
N LEU A 123 -25.36 -8.53 -19.88
CA LEU A 123 -26.24 -7.59 -19.19
C LEU A 123 -25.46 -6.33 -18.81
N VAL A 124 -25.91 -5.18 -19.31
CA VAL A 124 -25.38 -3.86 -18.94
C VAL A 124 -26.36 -3.19 -17.98
N ILE A 125 -25.92 -2.91 -16.77
CA ILE A 125 -26.73 -2.30 -15.71
C ILE A 125 -26.22 -0.88 -15.51
N GLY A 126 -27.06 0.13 -15.69
CA GLY A 126 -26.62 1.51 -15.50
C GLY A 126 -27.51 2.54 -16.18
N ARG A 127 -27.12 3.81 -16.05
CA ARG A 127 -27.79 4.96 -16.65
C ARG A 127 -26.78 5.82 -17.42
N GLY A 128 -27.28 6.71 -18.26
CA GLY A 128 -26.46 7.71 -18.94
C GLY A 128 -25.73 7.22 -20.19
N ALA A 129 -24.91 8.12 -20.73
CA ALA A 129 -24.24 7.94 -22.02
C ALA A 129 -23.16 6.85 -21.97
N LEU A 130 -22.42 6.72 -20.86
CA LEU A 130 -21.45 5.64 -20.70
C LEU A 130 -22.11 4.26 -20.71
N ALA A 131 -23.26 4.08 -20.04
CA ALA A 131 -23.98 2.80 -20.07
C ALA A 131 -24.47 2.44 -21.48
N ALA A 132 -24.97 3.42 -22.24
CA ALA A 132 -25.34 3.23 -23.63
C ALA A 132 -24.13 2.87 -24.52
N ALA A 133 -22.99 3.53 -24.31
CA ALA A 133 -21.75 3.26 -25.01
C ALA A 133 -21.23 1.83 -24.70
N VAL A 134 -21.33 1.37 -23.45
CA VAL A 134 -20.96 -0.01 -23.05
C VAL A 134 -21.85 -1.04 -23.72
N ALA A 135 -23.19 -0.83 -23.74
CA ALA A 135 -24.10 -1.72 -24.45
C ALA A 135 -23.79 -1.78 -25.96
N HIS A 136 -23.49 -0.63 -26.57
CA HIS A 136 -23.08 -0.57 -27.96
C HIS A 136 -21.75 -1.28 -28.21
N ALA A 137 -20.76 -1.10 -27.33
CA ALA A 137 -19.46 -1.78 -27.43
C ALA A 137 -19.59 -3.30 -27.30
N CYS A 138 -20.45 -3.82 -26.39
CA CYS A 138 -20.76 -5.25 -26.31
C CYS A 138 -21.34 -5.81 -27.62
N ALA A 139 -22.27 -5.09 -28.25
CA ALA A 139 -22.84 -5.53 -29.53
C ALA A 139 -21.77 -5.50 -30.64
N ARG A 140 -20.91 -4.48 -30.64
CA ARG A 140 -19.82 -4.34 -31.61
C ARG A 140 -18.72 -5.37 -31.45
N SER A 141 -18.46 -5.85 -30.24
CA SER A 141 -17.48 -6.91 -30.00
C SER A 141 -17.97 -8.30 -30.43
N GLY A 142 -19.21 -8.42 -30.95
CA GLY A 142 -19.76 -9.65 -31.51
C GLY A 142 -20.75 -10.40 -30.62
N ILE A 143 -21.04 -9.91 -29.40
CA ILE A 143 -22.06 -10.51 -28.52
C ILE A 143 -23.44 -10.39 -29.18
N THR A 144 -24.11 -11.52 -29.34
CA THR A 144 -25.40 -11.58 -30.05
C THR A 144 -26.61 -11.17 -29.21
N ARG A 145 -26.49 -11.25 -27.87
CA ARG A 145 -27.56 -10.92 -26.92
C ARG A 145 -27.05 -9.94 -25.88
N VAL A 146 -27.31 -8.67 -26.10
CA VAL A 146 -27.03 -7.58 -25.15
C VAL A 146 -28.34 -7.08 -24.58
N ARG A 147 -28.48 -7.15 -23.26
CA ARG A 147 -29.61 -6.60 -22.51
C ARG A 147 -29.15 -5.41 -21.69
N THR A 148 -30.05 -4.47 -21.46
CA THR A 148 -29.83 -3.33 -20.57
C THR A 148 -30.84 -3.37 -19.44
N ALA A 149 -30.44 -3.02 -18.22
CA ALA A 149 -31.32 -2.86 -17.08
C ALA A 149 -30.98 -1.59 -16.31
N LEU A 150 -32.00 -0.98 -15.69
CA LEU A 150 -31.78 0.10 -14.74
C LEU A 150 -31.47 -0.46 -13.35
N PRO A 151 -30.62 0.19 -12.52
CA PRO A 151 -30.26 -0.27 -11.17
C PRO A 151 -31.46 -0.67 -10.28
N ASP A 152 -32.60 0.01 -10.45
CA ASP A 152 -33.79 -0.16 -9.61
C ASP A 152 -34.74 -1.28 -10.11
N GLU A 153 -34.42 -1.94 -11.22
CA GLU A 153 -35.28 -2.96 -11.82
C GLU A 153 -34.99 -4.37 -11.26
N PRO A 154 -36.01 -5.23 -11.12
CA PRO A 154 -35.80 -6.61 -10.71
C PRO A 154 -35.04 -7.39 -11.80
N MET A 155 -33.76 -7.71 -11.53
CA MET A 155 -32.86 -8.30 -12.53
C MET A 155 -32.22 -9.63 -12.12
N ASN A 156 -32.63 -10.25 -11.00
CA ASN A 156 -31.99 -11.47 -10.47
C ASN A 156 -31.89 -12.61 -11.48
N GLY A 157 -32.96 -12.87 -12.25
CA GLY A 157 -32.96 -13.90 -13.29
C GLY A 157 -31.98 -13.54 -14.41
N HIS A 158 -32.07 -12.32 -14.92
CA HIS A 158 -31.18 -11.80 -15.97
C HIS A 158 -29.70 -11.86 -15.59
N VAL A 159 -29.35 -11.51 -14.35
CA VAL A 159 -27.98 -11.58 -13.84
C VAL A 159 -27.47 -13.03 -13.82
N ARG A 160 -28.29 -13.98 -13.37
CA ARG A 160 -27.91 -15.40 -13.30
C ARG A 160 -27.78 -16.07 -14.66
N ASP A 161 -28.55 -15.59 -15.64
CA ASP A 161 -28.54 -16.15 -17.00
C ASP A 161 -27.46 -15.53 -17.90
N SER A 162 -26.79 -14.47 -17.43
CA SER A 162 -25.77 -13.74 -18.20
C SER A 162 -24.36 -14.30 -17.96
N GLY A 163 -23.61 -14.50 -19.04
CA GLY A 163 -22.18 -14.83 -18.97
C GLY A 163 -21.30 -13.61 -18.68
N ILE A 164 -21.79 -12.41 -18.99
CA ILE A 164 -21.10 -11.15 -18.73
C ILE A 164 -22.08 -10.15 -18.12
N VAL A 165 -21.71 -9.56 -16.99
CA VAL A 165 -22.50 -8.54 -16.29
C VAL A 165 -21.61 -7.31 -16.09
N LEU A 166 -21.99 -6.19 -16.71
CA LEU A 166 -21.26 -4.92 -16.63
C LEU A 166 -22.12 -3.88 -15.94
N HIS A 167 -21.64 -3.39 -14.79
CA HIS A 167 -22.31 -2.35 -14.03
C HIS A 167 -21.64 -1.00 -14.23
N VAL A 168 -22.39 -0.03 -14.73
CA VAL A 168 -21.97 1.35 -14.98
C VAL A 168 -22.74 2.28 -14.05
N THR A 169 -22.00 3.11 -13.32
CA THR A 169 -22.55 4.07 -12.35
C THR A 169 -21.91 5.45 -12.53
N GLU A 170 -22.53 6.49 -11.98
CA GLU A 170 -21.97 7.84 -11.86
C GLU A 170 -21.30 8.05 -10.47
N ASP A 171 -21.36 7.03 -9.61
CA ASP A 171 -20.76 7.02 -8.28
C ASP A 171 -20.16 5.64 -7.95
N ALA A 172 -20.25 5.20 -6.69
CA ALA A 172 -19.75 3.91 -6.25
C ALA A 172 -20.76 2.77 -6.41
N ASP A 173 -22.05 3.07 -6.24
CA ASP A 173 -23.15 2.18 -5.85
C ASP A 173 -22.70 0.85 -5.20
N LEU A 174 -22.14 0.99 -3.99
CA LEU A 174 -21.56 -0.14 -3.25
C LEU A 174 -22.63 -1.18 -2.85
N ALA A 175 -23.88 -0.76 -2.69
CA ALA A 175 -24.97 -1.68 -2.34
C ALA A 175 -25.26 -2.63 -3.51
N LEU A 176 -25.45 -2.07 -4.71
CA LEU A 176 -25.66 -2.86 -5.91
C LEU A 176 -24.41 -3.69 -6.26
N ALA A 177 -23.21 -3.13 -6.13
CA ALA A 177 -21.98 -3.87 -6.40
C ALA A 177 -21.80 -5.11 -5.50
N ARG A 178 -22.11 -4.98 -4.19
CA ARG A 178 -22.11 -6.14 -3.27
C ARG A 178 -23.14 -7.18 -3.68
N TRP A 179 -24.35 -6.75 -3.99
CA TRP A 179 -25.42 -7.64 -4.41
C TRP A 179 -25.06 -8.38 -5.71
N LEU A 180 -24.51 -7.67 -6.70
CA LEU A 180 -24.06 -8.24 -7.97
C LEU A 180 -22.98 -9.29 -7.75
N ARG A 181 -21.96 -9.00 -6.92
CA ARG A 181 -20.93 -9.99 -6.57
C ARG A 181 -21.54 -11.26 -5.99
N ASP A 182 -22.53 -11.13 -5.11
CA ASP A 182 -23.13 -12.27 -4.43
C ASP A 182 -24.07 -13.09 -5.36
N VAL A 183 -24.72 -12.43 -6.33
CA VAL A 183 -25.62 -13.09 -7.30
C VAL A 183 -24.86 -13.63 -8.52
N CYS A 184 -23.81 -12.96 -8.98
CA CYS A 184 -22.89 -13.40 -10.05
C CYS A 184 -21.90 -14.48 -9.59
N ALA A 185 -22.30 -15.37 -8.68
CA ALA A 185 -21.44 -16.43 -8.16
C ALA A 185 -21.33 -17.66 -9.08
N ALA A 186 -21.94 -17.62 -10.27
CA ALA A 186 -21.92 -18.72 -11.22
C ALA A 186 -20.51 -18.92 -11.80
N PRO A 187 -19.97 -20.15 -11.86
CA PRO A 187 -18.67 -20.41 -12.45
C PRO A 187 -18.58 -19.90 -13.89
N GLY A 188 -17.59 -19.05 -14.17
CA GLY A 188 -17.33 -18.51 -15.51
C GLY A 188 -18.12 -17.26 -15.91
N ALA A 189 -18.97 -16.71 -15.04
CA ALA A 189 -19.59 -15.40 -15.26
C ALA A 189 -18.57 -14.27 -15.00
N ILE A 190 -18.51 -13.28 -15.89
CA ILE A 190 -17.63 -12.12 -15.74
C ILE A 190 -18.41 -10.94 -15.20
N LEU A 191 -18.03 -10.46 -14.01
CA LEU A 191 -18.52 -9.21 -13.46
C LEU A 191 -17.48 -8.10 -13.69
N GLY A 192 -17.93 -6.96 -14.19
CA GLY A 192 -17.11 -5.76 -14.37
C GLY A 192 -17.85 -4.50 -13.93
N HIS A 193 -17.09 -3.49 -13.50
CA HIS A 193 -17.62 -2.20 -13.04
C HIS A 193 -16.95 -1.04 -13.76
N ALA A 194 -17.71 0.00 -14.06
CA ALA A 194 -17.18 1.30 -14.44
C ALA A 194 -17.95 2.42 -13.73
N ALA A 195 -17.23 3.46 -13.30
CA ALA A 195 -17.80 4.68 -12.78
C ALA A 195 -17.41 5.87 -13.64
N ASP A 196 -18.39 6.67 -14.03
CA ASP A 196 -18.19 7.98 -14.66
C ASP A 196 -18.17 9.07 -13.59
N LEU A 197 -17.00 9.64 -13.32
CA LEU A 197 -16.80 10.65 -12.26
C LEU A 197 -16.77 12.08 -12.79
N GLY A 198 -17.13 12.28 -14.07
CA GLY A 198 -17.23 13.57 -14.72
C GLY A 198 -15.93 14.02 -15.39
N ASP A 199 -14.82 14.11 -14.66
CA ASP A 199 -13.50 14.46 -15.25
C ASP A 199 -12.68 13.23 -15.66
N HIS A 200 -13.04 12.05 -15.15
CA HIS A 200 -12.43 10.78 -15.49
C HIS A 200 -13.40 9.62 -15.30
N ALA A 201 -13.11 8.51 -15.96
CA ALA A 201 -13.73 7.23 -15.66
C ALA A 201 -12.80 6.33 -14.85
N VAL A 202 -13.41 5.42 -14.09
CA VAL A 202 -12.71 4.36 -13.39
C VAL A 202 -13.32 3.02 -13.74
N ILE A 203 -12.51 2.12 -14.26
CA ILE A 203 -12.87 0.74 -14.57
C ILE A 203 -12.30 -0.15 -13.46
N GLY A 204 -13.18 -0.87 -12.77
CA GLY A 204 -12.82 -1.73 -11.64
C GLY A 204 -11.99 -2.96 -12.03
N PRO A 205 -11.70 -3.84 -11.06
CA PRO A 205 -11.36 -5.23 -11.39
C PRO A 205 -12.47 -5.82 -12.28
N VAL A 206 -12.10 -6.59 -13.30
CA VAL A 206 -13.02 -7.20 -14.27
C VAL A 206 -12.76 -8.69 -14.32
N GLY A 207 -13.75 -9.50 -13.93
CA GLY A 207 -13.60 -10.95 -13.82
C GLY A 207 -12.59 -11.39 -12.75
N SER A 208 -12.33 -10.54 -11.75
CA SER A 208 -11.47 -10.88 -10.62
C SER A 208 -12.21 -11.78 -9.62
N GLU A 209 -11.52 -12.81 -9.15
CA GLU A 209 -12.00 -13.67 -8.06
C GLU A 209 -11.45 -13.23 -6.69
N THR A 210 -10.40 -12.39 -6.68
CA THR A 210 -9.67 -12.04 -5.46
C THR A 210 -9.83 -10.57 -5.06
N ARG A 211 -10.25 -9.72 -5.99
CA ARG A 211 -10.49 -8.29 -5.83
C ARG A 211 -11.92 -7.95 -6.13
N ASP A 212 -12.43 -6.97 -5.40
CA ASP A 212 -13.80 -6.50 -5.54
C ASP A 212 -13.85 -4.98 -5.72
N TRP A 213 -14.92 -4.52 -6.33
CA TRP A 213 -15.17 -3.10 -6.59
C TRP A 213 -15.24 -2.26 -5.32
N GLU A 214 -15.82 -2.80 -4.24
CA GLU A 214 -15.92 -2.06 -2.98
C GLU A 214 -14.53 -1.81 -2.37
N SER A 215 -13.64 -2.79 -2.42
CA SER A 215 -12.25 -2.63 -1.99
C SER A 215 -11.54 -1.56 -2.81
N ALA A 216 -11.65 -1.62 -4.14
CA ALA A 216 -11.09 -0.63 -5.05
C ALA A 216 -11.57 0.78 -4.72
N TRP A 217 -12.89 0.94 -4.59
CA TRP A 217 -13.51 2.22 -4.35
C TRP A 217 -13.11 2.82 -3.01
N ARG A 218 -13.16 2.03 -1.92
CA ARG A 218 -12.77 2.51 -0.59
C ARG A 218 -11.30 2.91 -0.52
N ARG A 219 -10.40 2.16 -1.17
CA ARG A 219 -8.97 2.51 -1.27
C ARG A 219 -8.76 3.82 -2.03
N MET A 220 -9.52 4.06 -3.09
CA MET A 220 -9.48 5.33 -3.83
C MET A 220 -9.97 6.52 -3.00
N LEU A 221 -11.09 6.35 -2.29
CA LEU A 221 -11.63 7.39 -1.41
C LEU A 221 -10.66 7.73 -0.28
N ALA A 222 -9.95 6.75 0.25
CA ALA A 222 -8.98 6.93 1.33
C ALA A 222 -7.81 7.86 0.98
N LEU A 223 -7.51 8.05 -0.32
CA LEU A 223 -6.50 8.98 -0.83
C LEU A 223 -7.09 10.25 -1.46
N ARG A 224 -8.42 10.40 -1.49
CA ARG A 224 -9.08 11.58 -2.05
C ARG A 224 -9.03 12.74 -1.04
N ARG A 225 -8.59 13.92 -1.51
CA ARG A 225 -8.71 15.16 -0.72
C ARG A 225 -10.13 15.71 -0.83
N ALA A 226 -10.69 16.19 0.28
CA ALA A 226 -12.05 16.73 0.35
C ALA A 226 -12.32 17.84 -0.69
N ASP A 227 -11.33 18.69 -0.96
CA ASP A 227 -11.44 19.83 -1.89
C ASP A 227 -11.19 19.48 -3.37
N SER A 228 -11.08 18.19 -3.71
CA SER A 228 -10.88 17.76 -5.10
C SER A 228 -12.23 17.84 -5.85
N ALA A 229 -12.54 19.01 -6.38
CA ALA A 229 -13.64 19.17 -7.33
C ALA A 229 -13.27 18.50 -8.67
N PRO A 230 -14.24 17.90 -9.38
CA PRO A 230 -14.01 17.45 -10.75
C PRO A 230 -13.56 18.65 -11.58
N SER A 231 -12.42 18.53 -12.25
CA SER A 231 -11.90 19.57 -13.12
C SER A 231 -11.87 19.04 -14.55
N GLY A 232 -12.63 19.64 -15.45
CA GLY A 232 -12.65 19.21 -16.84
C GLY A 232 -13.88 19.68 -17.58
N GLN A 233 -13.83 19.59 -18.91
CA GLN A 233 -15.05 19.65 -19.71
C GLN A 233 -15.84 18.35 -19.51
N PRO A 234 -17.19 18.40 -19.54
CA PRO A 234 -17.99 17.18 -19.52
C PRO A 234 -17.60 16.26 -20.68
N PRO A 235 -17.54 14.94 -20.47
CA PRO A 235 -17.14 13.99 -21.50
C PRO A 235 -18.17 13.99 -22.63
N ASP A 236 -17.67 13.82 -23.86
CA ASP A 236 -18.52 13.63 -25.02
C ASP A 236 -18.75 12.14 -25.34
N SER A 237 -19.46 11.85 -26.44
CA SER A 237 -19.76 10.46 -26.81
C SER A 237 -18.52 9.67 -27.26
N ALA A 238 -17.47 10.34 -27.77
CA ALA A 238 -16.23 9.69 -28.15
C ALA A 238 -15.43 9.30 -26.89
N ASP A 239 -15.42 10.16 -25.88
CA ASP A 239 -14.81 9.88 -24.57
C ASP A 239 -15.42 8.65 -23.92
N HIS A 240 -16.76 8.59 -23.87
CA HIS A 240 -17.48 7.42 -23.35
C HIS A 240 -17.23 6.17 -24.19
N ALA A 241 -17.08 6.30 -25.51
CA ALA A 241 -16.75 5.16 -26.37
C ALA A 241 -15.37 4.58 -26.06
N VAL A 242 -14.37 5.41 -25.73
CA VAL A 242 -13.04 4.92 -25.33
C VAL A 242 -13.13 4.07 -24.06
N VAL A 243 -13.79 4.59 -23.02
CA VAL A 243 -13.96 3.88 -21.75
C VAL A 243 -14.77 2.59 -21.92
N ALA A 244 -15.86 2.65 -22.69
CA ALA A 244 -16.71 1.51 -22.98
C ALA A 244 -15.94 0.39 -23.69
N ASN A 245 -15.15 0.71 -24.72
CA ASN A 245 -14.34 -0.27 -25.42
C ASN A 245 -13.28 -0.89 -24.50
N GLN A 246 -12.65 -0.11 -23.62
CA GLN A 246 -11.69 -0.66 -22.64
C GLN A 246 -12.36 -1.64 -21.65
N LEU A 247 -13.54 -1.29 -21.11
CA LEU A 247 -14.27 -2.18 -20.20
C LEU A 247 -14.68 -3.48 -20.91
N VAL A 248 -15.27 -3.38 -22.10
CA VAL A 248 -15.74 -4.54 -22.87
C VAL A 248 -14.58 -5.41 -23.32
N HIS A 249 -13.47 -4.81 -23.73
CA HIS A 249 -12.27 -5.58 -24.11
C HIS A 249 -11.69 -6.34 -22.92
N ARG A 250 -11.62 -5.74 -21.72
CA ARG A 250 -11.22 -6.47 -20.50
C ARG A 250 -12.18 -7.61 -20.17
N ALA A 251 -13.49 -7.38 -20.30
CA ALA A 251 -14.48 -8.43 -20.08
C ALA A 251 -14.37 -9.56 -21.11
N PHE A 252 -14.10 -9.24 -22.37
CA PHE A 252 -13.81 -10.21 -23.43
C PHE A 252 -12.58 -11.05 -23.11
N ARG A 253 -11.46 -10.42 -22.73
CA ARG A 253 -10.22 -11.13 -22.38
C ARG A 253 -10.40 -12.02 -21.14
N ALA A 254 -11.15 -11.56 -20.15
CA ALA A 254 -11.49 -12.37 -18.98
C ALA A 254 -12.39 -13.56 -19.35
N HIS A 255 -13.46 -13.35 -20.12
CA HIS A 255 -14.39 -14.41 -20.53
C HIS A 255 -13.73 -15.47 -21.41
N THR A 256 -12.79 -15.06 -22.25
CA THR A 256 -12.05 -15.96 -23.17
C THR A 256 -10.84 -16.64 -22.53
N GLY A 257 -10.52 -16.29 -21.28
CA GLY A 257 -9.45 -16.92 -20.50
C GLY A 257 -8.03 -16.45 -20.82
N ILE A 258 -7.87 -15.37 -21.59
CA ILE A 258 -6.56 -14.83 -22.01
C ILE A 258 -6.08 -13.65 -21.15
N ALA A 259 -6.89 -13.20 -20.18
CA ALA A 259 -6.49 -12.21 -19.19
C ALA A 259 -5.85 -12.92 -17.99
N ASP A 260 -4.63 -12.50 -17.63
CA ASP A 260 -3.97 -12.94 -16.40
C ASP A 260 -4.61 -12.30 -15.15
N ASP A 261 -4.21 -12.78 -13.97
CA ASP A 261 -4.74 -12.30 -12.70
C ASP A 261 -4.44 -10.81 -12.48
N ALA A 262 -3.26 -10.34 -12.89
CA ALA A 262 -2.87 -8.93 -12.74
C ALA A 262 -3.75 -7.98 -13.58
N GLU A 263 -4.23 -8.44 -14.74
CA GLU A 263 -5.20 -7.74 -15.56
C GLU A 263 -6.61 -7.78 -15.00
N ARG A 264 -7.06 -8.93 -14.51
CA ARG A 264 -8.40 -9.05 -13.93
C ARG A 264 -8.51 -8.24 -12.63
N ASP A 265 -7.44 -8.19 -11.85
CA ASP A 265 -7.39 -7.57 -10.52
C ASP A 265 -7.17 -6.05 -10.52
N ARG A 266 -6.65 -5.46 -11.60
CA ARG A 266 -6.29 -4.03 -11.62
C ARG A 266 -7.51 -3.12 -11.74
N VAL A 267 -7.36 -1.91 -11.20
CA VAL A 267 -8.22 -0.76 -11.51
C VAL A 267 -7.57 0.06 -12.60
N THR A 268 -8.37 0.55 -13.53
CA THR A 268 -7.91 1.44 -14.61
C THR A 268 -8.61 2.78 -14.47
N ARG A 269 -7.85 3.87 -14.53
CA ARG A 269 -8.38 5.23 -14.56
C ARG A 269 -8.12 5.81 -15.95
N VAL A 270 -9.14 6.44 -16.53
CA VAL A 270 -9.06 7.11 -17.84
C VAL A 270 -9.46 8.57 -17.65
N THR A 271 -8.52 9.50 -17.79
CA THR A 271 -8.84 10.93 -17.77
C THR A 271 -9.45 11.33 -19.11
N TYR A 272 -10.61 12.00 -19.13
CA TYR A 272 -11.29 12.28 -20.40
C TYR A 272 -10.57 13.30 -21.27
N ASP A 273 -10.05 14.38 -20.66
CA ASP A 273 -9.40 15.50 -21.38
C ASP A 273 -8.17 15.10 -22.22
N THR A 274 -7.43 14.10 -21.75
CA THR A 274 -6.12 13.67 -22.26
C THR A 274 -6.15 12.23 -22.76
N LEU A 275 -7.21 11.48 -22.42
CA LEU A 275 -7.30 10.03 -22.58
C LEU A 275 -6.14 9.28 -21.89
N GLU A 276 -5.46 9.92 -20.94
CA GLU A 276 -4.41 9.29 -20.16
C GLU A 276 -5.01 8.11 -19.38
N THR A 277 -4.45 6.93 -19.61
CA THR A 277 -4.88 5.69 -18.99
C THR A 277 -3.81 5.23 -18.00
N THR A 278 -4.18 5.16 -16.72
CA THR A 278 -3.30 4.67 -15.64
C THR A 278 -3.88 3.41 -15.00
N HIS A 279 -3.00 2.53 -14.55
CA HIS A 279 -3.36 1.25 -13.94
C HIS A 279 -2.90 1.18 -12.49
N HIS A 280 -3.75 0.64 -11.63
CA HIS A 280 -3.54 0.63 -10.17
C HIS A 280 -3.80 -0.76 -9.61
N THR A 281 -2.88 -1.23 -8.77
CA THR A 281 -3.07 -2.48 -8.01
C THR A 281 -3.94 -2.22 -6.79
N VAL A 282 -4.93 -3.07 -6.57
CA VAL A 282 -5.84 -2.95 -5.42
C VAL A 282 -5.54 -4.02 -4.39
N LEU A 283 -5.43 -3.58 -3.14
CA LEU A 283 -5.44 -4.48 -1.99
C LEU A 283 -6.83 -4.53 -1.36
N PRO A 284 -7.31 -5.71 -0.93
CA PRO A 284 -8.60 -5.86 -0.28
C PRO A 284 -8.72 -4.90 0.90
N HIS A 285 -9.85 -4.22 0.97
CA HIS A 285 -10.10 -3.27 2.05
C HIS A 285 -10.50 -4.01 3.33
N PRO A 286 -10.07 -3.58 4.53
CA PRO A 286 -10.48 -4.21 5.80
C PRO A 286 -12.00 -4.40 5.91
N ALA A 287 -12.79 -3.39 5.51
CA ALA A 287 -14.26 -3.42 5.57
C ALA A 287 -14.94 -4.46 4.66
N THR A 288 -14.27 -4.97 3.62
CA THR A 288 -14.86 -5.92 2.66
C THR A 288 -14.55 -7.38 3.00
N ARG A 289 -13.59 -7.62 3.90
CA ARG A 289 -13.23 -8.97 4.32
C ARG A 289 -14.12 -9.47 5.47
N PRO A 290 -14.31 -10.80 5.59
CA PRO A 290 -14.93 -11.38 6.78
C PRO A 290 -14.16 -11.02 8.05
N ALA A 291 -14.85 -10.36 8.97
CA ALA A 291 -14.28 -9.86 10.22
C ALA A 291 -15.20 -10.17 11.40
N THR A 292 -14.60 -10.65 12.49
CA THR A 292 -15.26 -10.90 13.77
C THR A 292 -14.31 -10.48 14.89
N ALA A 293 -14.89 -10.12 16.04
CA ALA A 293 -14.09 -9.76 17.20
C ALA A 293 -13.21 -10.92 17.66
N ALA A 294 -11.93 -10.64 17.94
CA ALA A 294 -11.00 -11.63 18.43
C ALA A 294 -11.44 -12.12 19.82
N THR A 295 -11.34 -13.43 20.04
CA THR A 295 -11.45 -14.00 21.39
C THR A 295 -10.17 -13.74 22.16
N ARG A 296 -10.26 -13.67 23.50
CA ARG A 296 -9.08 -13.53 24.36
C ARG A 296 -8.00 -14.58 24.05
N ALA A 297 -8.40 -15.83 23.83
CA ALA A 297 -7.49 -16.92 23.50
C ALA A 297 -6.78 -16.74 22.14
N ARG A 298 -7.51 -16.28 21.11
CA ARG A 298 -6.92 -15.97 19.81
C ARG A 298 -5.89 -14.86 19.92
N PHE A 299 -6.24 -13.76 20.60
CA PHE A 299 -5.34 -12.65 20.83
C PHE A 299 -4.07 -13.07 21.60
N THR A 300 -4.21 -13.87 22.66
CA THR A 300 -3.04 -14.40 23.40
C THR A 300 -2.09 -15.17 22.50
N ASN A 301 -2.60 -15.98 21.57
CA ASN A 301 -1.77 -16.73 20.64
C ASN A 301 -1.09 -15.83 19.59
N GLU A 302 -1.80 -14.81 19.11
CA GLU A 302 -1.31 -13.81 18.18
C GLU A 302 -0.14 -13.03 18.75
N VAL A 303 -0.29 -12.47 19.96
CA VAL A 303 0.81 -11.76 20.65
C VAL A 303 2.02 -12.68 20.89
N ARG A 304 1.80 -13.95 21.26
CA ARG A 304 2.91 -14.92 21.39
C ARG A 304 3.64 -15.14 20.07
N THR A 305 2.91 -15.15 18.97
CA THR A 305 3.48 -15.30 17.62
C THR A 305 4.29 -14.06 17.25
N LEU A 306 3.75 -12.86 17.47
CA LEU A 306 4.44 -11.59 17.20
C LEU A 306 5.72 -11.45 18.02
N ARG A 307 5.69 -11.77 19.32
CA ARG A 307 6.87 -11.73 20.19
C ARG A 307 7.98 -12.72 19.81
N ARG A 308 7.62 -13.81 19.11
CA ARG A 308 8.57 -14.82 18.59
C ARG A 308 8.85 -14.65 17.11
N GLY A 309 8.32 -13.60 16.49
CA GLY A 309 8.48 -13.34 15.06
C GLY A 309 9.92 -13.03 14.73
N THR A 310 10.35 -13.47 13.54
CA THR A 310 11.69 -13.16 13.03
C THR A 310 11.81 -11.68 12.70
N GLU A 311 12.99 -11.12 12.98
CA GLU A 311 13.34 -9.77 12.56
C GLU A 311 13.23 -9.60 11.05
N LEU A 312 12.66 -8.48 10.62
CA LEU A 312 12.62 -8.08 9.23
C LEU A 312 13.89 -7.30 8.88
N THR A 313 14.54 -7.68 7.77
CA THR A 313 15.64 -6.87 7.23
C THR A 313 15.08 -5.62 6.53
N ALA A 314 15.91 -4.59 6.37
CA ALA A 314 15.54 -3.40 5.61
C ALA A 314 15.11 -3.73 4.16
N GLU A 315 15.79 -4.68 3.52
CA GLU A 315 15.45 -5.15 2.17
C GLU A 315 14.08 -5.86 2.15
N GLU A 316 13.83 -6.76 3.09
CA GLU A 316 12.55 -7.45 3.20
C GLU A 316 11.42 -6.46 3.47
N MET A 317 11.65 -5.49 4.34
CA MET A 317 10.68 -4.43 4.61
C MET A 317 10.38 -3.59 3.36
N SER A 318 11.40 -3.22 2.58
CA SER A 318 11.23 -2.49 1.32
C SER A 318 10.42 -3.30 0.31
N ARG A 319 10.76 -4.57 0.12
CA ARG A 319 10.03 -5.51 -0.76
C ARG A 319 8.57 -5.66 -0.35
N ARG A 320 8.28 -5.75 0.95
CA ARG A 320 6.91 -5.83 1.48
C ARG A 320 6.15 -4.50 1.40
N THR A 321 6.85 -3.38 1.41
CA THR A 321 6.27 -2.03 1.28
C THR A 321 5.87 -1.72 -0.15
N ALA A 322 6.60 -2.20 -1.16
CA ALA A 322 6.37 -1.83 -2.56
C ALA A 322 4.90 -2.02 -3.04
N PRO A 323 4.19 -3.13 -2.74
CA PRO A 323 2.78 -3.29 -3.13
C PRO A 323 1.78 -2.38 -2.39
N LEU A 324 2.24 -1.65 -1.37
CA LEU A 324 1.44 -0.73 -0.57
C LEU A 324 1.55 0.72 -1.06
N VAL A 325 2.46 1.00 -2.01
CA VAL A 325 2.70 2.34 -2.55
C VAL A 325 2.01 2.45 -3.90
N ASP A 326 0.94 3.24 -3.96
CA ASP A 326 0.24 3.60 -5.19
C ASP A 326 -0.52 4.92 -4.96
N GLY A 327 -0.38 5.85 -5.90
CA GLY A 327 -0.94 7.21 -5.79
C GLY A 327 -2.46 7.32 -5.76
N ARG A 328 -3.19 6.22 -6.01
CA ARG A 328 -4.65 6.19 -6.07
C ARG A 328 -5.25 5.16 -5.13
N THR A 329 -4.66 3.97 -5.00
CA THR A 329 -5.24 2.85 -4.23
C THR A 329 -4.34 2.37 -3.09
N GLY A 330 -3.15 2.97 -2.94
CA GLY A 330 -2.14 2.55 -1.97
C GLY A 330 -2.49 2.90 -0.53
N VAL A 331 -1.78 2.24 0.40
CA VAL A 331 -1.69 2.69 1.79
C VAL A 331 -0.83 3.95 1.87
N PHE A 332 0.22 3.98 1.06
CA PHE A 332 1.01 5.17 0.78
C PHE A 332 0.63 5.69 -0.60
N GLY A 333 0.06 6.89 -0.66
CA GLY A 333 -0.15 7.60 -1.93
C GLY A 333 1.17 8.11 -2.52
N ALA A 334 2.11 8.50 -1.67
CA ALA A 334 3.45 8.89 -2.06
C ALA A 334 4.41 8.63 -0.89
N LEU A 335 5.67 8.39 -1.23
CA LEU A 335 6.79 8.31 -0.30
C LEU A 335 8.01 8.87 -1.02
N ASP A 336 8.30 10.16 -0.81
CA ASP A 336 9.31 10.92 -1.54
C ASP A 336 9.98 11.98 -0.64
N GLN A 337 10.94 12.74 -1.20
CA GLN A 337 11.67 13.77 -0.47
C GLN A 337 11.04 15.17 -0.56
N ARG A 338 10.08 15.36 -1.47
CA ARG A 338 9.61 16.68 -1.96
C ARG A 338 10.77 17.64 -2.25
N ASP A 339 10.46 18.93 -2.35
CA ASP A 339 11.45 19.99 -2.51
C ASP A 339 12.01 20.48 -1.16
N PHE A 340 11.98 19.64 -0.12
CA PHE A 340 12.52 20.02 1.19
C PHE A 340 14.03 20.18 1.14
N ALA A 341 14.55 21.06 2.01
CA ALA A 341 15.98 21.09 2.29
C ALA A 341 16.49 19.71 2.71
N GLN A 342 17.62 19.29 2.13
CA GLN A 342 18.24 17.98 2.36
C GLN A 342 19.57 18.08 3.14
N PHE A 343 19.79 19.22 3.81
CA PHE A 343 20.99 19.47 4.61
C PHE A 343 20.66 20.43 5.77
N PRO A 344 21.14 20.20 7.01
CA PRO A 344 22.09 19.15 7.42
C PRO A 344 21.55 17.72 7.50
N LEU A 345 20.22 17.56 7.54
CA LEU A 345 19.55 16.26 7.57
C LEU A 345 18.75 16.04 6.28
N HIS A 346 18.62 14.78 5.89
CA HIS A 346 17.72 14.36 4.84
C HIS A 346 16.30 14.25 5.39
N VAL A 347 15.31 14.68 4.60
CA VAL A 347 13.90 14.71 5.00
C VAL A 347 13.07 14.00 3.93
N SER A 348 12.12 13.17 4.37
CA SER A 348 11.18 12.48 3.50
C SER A 348 9.76 12.58 4.03
N GLU A 349 8.79 12.75 3.13
CA GLU A 349 7.36 12.78 3.44
C GLU A 349 6.65 11.57 2.86
N ALA A 350 5.65 11.08 3.57
CA ALA A 350 4.66 10.15 3.05
C ALA A 350 3.26 10.75 3.11
N THR A 351 2.51 10.54 2.04
CA THR A 351 1.05 10.71 2.05
C THR A 351 0.43 9.37 2.38
N VAL A 352 -0.26 9.29 3.51
CA VAL A 352 -0.86 8.06 4.06
C VAL A 352 -2.37 8.13 3.88
N SER A 353 -2.96 7.07 3.35
CA SER A 353 -4.41 6.98 3.13
C SER A 353 -5.19 6.96 4.45
N ASP A 354 -6.41 7.48 4.45
CA ASP A 354 -7.38 7.38 5.55
C ASP A 354 -8.45 6.32 5.22
N PRO A 355 -8.17 5.03 5.47
CA PRO A 355 -9.00 3.92 4.98
C PRO A 355 -10.43 3.93 5.53
N MET A 356 -10.65 4.54 6.69
CA MET A 356 -11.95 4.58 7.36
C MET A 356 -12.58 5.98 7.40
N GLY A 357 -11.95 6.99 6.78
CA GLY A 357 -12.46 8.36 6.79
C GLY A 357 -12.44 9.02 8.19
N LEU A 358 -11.52 8.59 9.07
CA LEU A 358 -11.44 9.07 10.44
C LEU A 358 -10.68 10.40 10.55
N ALA A 359 -9.66 10.61 9.71
CA ALA A 359 -8.90 11.86 9.63
C ALA A 359 -9.58 12.91 8.73
N GLY A 360 -10.54 12.51 7.90
CA GLY A 360 -11.21 13.39 6.94
C GLY A 360 -10.46 13.53 5.61
N GLY A 361 -9.52 12.63 5.34
CA GLY A 361 -8.68 12.63 4.14
C GLY A 361 -7.27 12.11 4.42
N PRO A 362 -6.43 11.97 3.37
CA PRO A 362 -5.08 11.46 3.54
C PRO A 362 -4.21 12.38 4.40
N VAL A 363 -3.40 11.77 5.26
CA VAL A 363 -2.54 12.47 6.22
C VAL A 363 -1.10 12.47 5.76
N ARG A 364 -0.35 13.50 6.16
CA ARG A 364 1.08 13.61 5.85
C ARG A 364 1.90 13.26 7.07
N VAL A 365 2.94 12.47 6.87
CA VAL A 365 3.92 12.16 7.91
C VAL A 365 5.32 12.45 7.38
N VAL A 366 6.17 12.95 8.25
CA VAL A 366 7.56 13.27 7.90
C VAL A 366 8.52 12.50 8.79
N GLY A 367 9.63 12.07 8.19
CA GLY A 367 10.78 11.48 8.85
C GLY A 367 12.05 12.17 8.36
N ALA A 368 13.06 12.20 9.24
CA ALA A 368 14.36 12.76 8.96
C ALA A 368 15.46 11.80 9.44
N GLY A 369 16.66 11.96 8.89
CA GLY A 369 17.82 11.18 9.28
C GLY A 369 19.12 11.68 8.64
N PRO A 370 20.25 11.02 8.95
CA PRO A 370 21.58 11.39 8.46
C PRO A 370 21.77 11.13 6.96
N ASP A 371 20.95 10.25 6.38
CA ASP A 371 20.96 9.91 4.96
C ASP A 371 19.53 9.67 4.44
N TYR A 372 19.38 9.59 3.11
CA TYR A 372 18.10 9.36 2.45
C TYR A 372 17.44 8.03 2.84
N ALA A 373 18.23 6.98 3.12
CA ALA A 373 17.69 5.66 3.45
C ALA A 373 17.06 5.69 4.84
N THR A 374 17.74 6.27 5.83
CA THR A 374 17.21 6.44 7.20
C THR A 374 16.00 7.36 7.21
N ALA A 375 16.04 8.49 6.49
CA ALA A 375 14.90 9.40 6.39
C ALA A 375 13.67 8.68 5.82
N ARG A 376 13.82 8.02 4.66
CA ARG A 376 12.74 7.26 4.01
C ARG A 376 12.20 6.14 4.89
N TYR A 377 13.08 5.41 5.57
CA TYR A 377 12.70 4.36 6.51
C TYR A 377 11.85 4.89 7.67
N ARG A 378 12.33 5.94 8.36
CA ARG A 378 11.61 6.55 9.49
C ARG A 378 10.27 7.14 9.05
N THR A 379 10.21 7.74 7.86
CA THR A 379 8.95 8.20 7.26
C THR A 379 7.99 7.04 7.03
N ALA A 380 8.46 5.92 6.47
CA ALA A 380 7.64 4.74 6.28
C ALA A 380 7.11 4.16 7.60
N MET A 381 7.96 4.01 8.63
CA MET A 381 7.54 3.52 9.96
C MET A 381 6.48 4.41 10.60
N ARG A 382 6.67 5.73 10.55
CA ARG A 382 5.67 6.71 10.99
C ARG A 382 4.38 6.64 10.19
N GLY A 383 4.48 6.38 8.89
CA GLY A 383 3.30 6.24 8.04
C GLY A 383 2.52 4.96 8.29
N TYR A 384 3.20 3.85 8.61
CA TYR A 384 2.53 2.65 9.10
C TYR A 384 1.83 2.89 10.43
N ALA A 385 2.48 3.58 11.36
CA ALA A 385 1.90 3.96 12.65
C ALA A 385 0.63 4.81 12.46
N ALA A 386 0.68 5.84 11.61
CA ALA A 386 -0.47 6.67 11.26
C ALA A 386 -1.58 5.86 10.58
N TYR A 387 -1.24 5.01 9.60
CA TYR A 387 -2.22 4.17 8.91
C TYR A 387 -2.91 3.20 9.87
N GLY A 388 -2.14 2.50 10.70
CA GLY A 388 -2.67 1.53 11.68
C GLY A 388 -3.67 2.16 12.64
N ALA A 389 -3.39 3.39 13.09
CA ALA A 389 -4.29 4.16 13.94
C ALA A 389 -5.60 4.56 13.25
N LEU A 390 -5.63 4.63 11.91
CA LEU A 390 -6.82 4.94 11.11
C LEU A 390 -7.54 3.69 10.58
N ALA A 391 -6.85 2.54 10.49
CA ALA A 391 -7.34 1.32 9.86
C ALA A 391 -8.24 0.46 10.77
N VAL A 392 -9.07 1.06 11.61
CA VAL A 392 -9.92 0.33 12.56
C VAL A 392 -11.18 -0.23 11.90
N ASP A 393 -11.24 -1.54 11.72
CA ASP A 393 -12.48 -2.24 11.37
C ASP A 393 -13.38 -2.40 12.61
N PRO A 394 -14.52 -1.70 12.70
CA PRO A 394 -15.37 -1.72 13.89
C PRO A 394 -16.02 -3.09 14.14
N ARG A 395 -16.06 -3.99 13.15
CA ARG A 395 -16.61 -5.34 13.32
C ARG A 395 -15.69 -6.26 14.13
N GLN A 396 -14.40 -5.91 14.22
CA GLN A 396 -13.39 -6.59 15.04
C GLN A 396 -13.40 -6.14 16.51
N LEU A 397 -14.17 -5.10 16.83
CA LEU A 397 -14.36 -4.65 18.22
C LEU A 397 -15.38 -5.54 18.93
N SER A 398 -15.11 -5.86 20.19
CA SER A 398 -16.07 -6.56 21.06
C SER A 398 -17.06 -5.58 21.69
N GLY A 399 -18.26 -6.05 22.04
CA GLY A 399 -19.31 -5.23 22.68
C GLY A 399 -20.13 -4.34 21.72
N ARG A 400 -19.85 -4.39 20.41
CA ARG A 400 -20.60 -3.66 19.38
C ARG A 400 -21.92 -4.36 19.00
N GLY A 401 -22.89 -3.58 18.50
CA GLY A 401 -24.15 -4.08 17.94
C GLY A 401 -24.01 -4.72 16.55
N PRO A 402 -25.09 -5.27 15.95
CA PRO A 402 -25.09 -5.62 14.54
C PRO A 402 -25.10 -4.36 13.66
N GLY A 403 -24.50 -4.42 12.47
CA GLY A 403 -24.50 -3.29 11.53
C GLY A 403 -23.44 -3.43 10.44
N THR A 404 -23.52 -2.56 9.43
CA THR A 404 -22.44 -2.43 8.44
C THR A 404 -21.22 -1.75 9.07
N PRO A 405 -20.01 -1.88 8.49
CA PRO A 405 -18.83 -1.16 8.97
C PRO A 405 -19.09 0.35 9.13
N ASP A 406 -19.77 0.97 8.17
CA ASP A 406 -20.01 2.42 8.14
C ASP A 406 -20.99 2.84 9.27
N ASP A 407 -22.06 2.09 9.49
CA ASP A 407 -23.02 2.35 10.58
C ASP A 407 -22.35 2.24 11.95
N LEU A 408 -21.55 1.20 12.15
CA LEU A 408 -20.84 0.95 13.40
C LEU A 408 -19.81 2.05 13.68
N LEU A 409 -19.05 2.47 12.66
CA LEU A 409 -18.08 3.53 12.80
C LEU A 409 -18.75 4.87 13.13
N ALA A 410 -19.87 5.18 12.46
CA ALA A 410 -20.65 6.38 12.75
C ALA A 410 -21.23 6.38 14.17
N ALA A 411 -21.66 5.23 14.69
CA ALA A 411 -22.15 5.11 16.07
C ALA A 411 -21.04 5.29 17.11
N LEU A 412 -19.85 4.74 16.86
CA LEU A 412 -18.67 4.91 17.72
C LEU A 412 -18.24 6.37 17.78
N ARG A 413 -18.13 7.06 16.64
CA ARG A 413 -17.71 8.47 16.58
C ARG A 413 -18.65 9.41 17.32
N ARG A 414 -19.96 9.16 17.21
CA ARG A 414 -21.00 9.95 17.92
C ARG A 414 -21.13 9.59 19.40
N GLY A 415 -20.35 8.63 19.91
CA GLY A 415 -20.45 8.14 21.29
C GLY A 415 -21.75 7.39 21.59
N HIS A 416 -22.50 6.96 20.56
CA HIS A 416 -23.72 6.16 20.71
C HIS A 416 -23.42 4.67 20.93
N ALA A 417 -22.18 4.25 20.71
CA ALA A 417 -21.69 2.90 20.97
C ALA A 417 -20.27 2.95 21.55
N SER A 418 -19.89 1.88 22.25
CA SER A 418 -18.52 1.66 22.72
C SER A 418 -18.01 0.32 22.22
N GLY A 419 -16.74 0.26 21.81
CA GLY A 419 -16.06 -0.96 21.43
C GLY A 419 -14.95 -1.30 22.42
N ARG A 420 -14.62 -2.59 22.55
CA ARG A 420 -13.44 -3.03 23.31
C ARG A 420 -12.48 -3.84 22.46
N VAL A 421 -11.20 -3.62 22.68
CA VAL A 421 -10.08 -4.36 22.08
C VAL A 421 -9.27 -5.08 23.15
N TRP A 422 -8.56 -6.13 22.75
CA TRP A 422 -7.61 -6.80 23.63
C TRP A 422 -6.25 -6.11 23.54
N GLY A 423 -5.59 -6.00 24.69
CA GLY A 423 -4.23 -5.50 24.81
C GLY A 423 -3.39 -6.43 25.66
N TYR A 424 -2.08 -6.42 25.45
CA TYR A 424 -1.10 -7.18 26.21
C TYR A 424 -0.40 -6.29 27.23
N GLY A 425 -0.62 -6.53 28.51
CA GLY A 425 0.04 -5.81 29.59
C GLY A 425 1.55 -6.11 29.58
N LEU A 426 2.36 -5.06 29.39
CA LEU A 426 3.81 -5.20 29.30
C LEU A 426 4.46 -5.49 30.65
N ALA A 427 3.81 -5.10 31.76
CA ALA A 427 4.32 -5.31 33.11
C ALA A 427 3.94 -6.70 33.70
N ASP A 428 2.72 -7.18 33.44
CA ASP A 428 2.16 -8.39 34.07
C ASP A 428 2.06 -9.59 33.10
N GLY A 429 2.28 -9.34 31.81
CA GLY A 429 2.14 -10.32 30.75
C GLY A 429 0.72 -10.85 30.56
N GLN A 430 -0.29 -10.16 31.09
CA GLN A 430 -1.71 -10.56 31.00
C GLN A 430 -2.40 -9.88 29.82
N VAL A 431 -3.55 -10.42 29.43
CA VAL A 431 -4.40 -9.82 28.39
C VAL A 431 -5.51 -9.00 29.05
N HIS A 432 -5.59 -7.72 28.71
CA HIS A 432 -6.53 -6.73 29.24
C HIS A 432 -7.52 -6.31 28.17
N ALA A 433 -8.77 -6.03 28.57
CA ALA A 433 -9.76 -5.44 27.67
C ALA A 433 -9.72 -3.92 27.81
N LEU A 434 -9.38 -3.23 26.72
CA LEU A 434 -9.31 -1.77 26.67
C LEU A 434 -10.50 -1.20 25.89
N ASP A 435 -10.89 0.02 26.24
CA ASP A 435 -11.76 0.82 25.37
C ASP A 435 -11.07 1.06 24.02
N ALA A 436 -11.77 0.77 22.93
CA ALA A 436 -11.26 0.95 21.57
C ALA A 436 -10.84 2.40 21.30
N ALA A 437 -11.50 3.40 21.87
CA ALA A 437 -11.14 4.81 21.69
C ALA A 437 -9.77 5.16 22.31
N ARG A 438 -9.26 4.35 23.24
CA ARG A 438 -7.91 4.53 23.80
C ARG A 438 -6.81 3.96 22.91
N ALA A 439 -7.10 2.84 22.24
CA ALA A 439 -6.18 2.22 21.29
C ALA A 439 -6.23 2.88 19.91
N PHE A 440 -7.39 3.42 19.53
CA PHE A 440 -7.62 4.16 18.29
C PHE A 440 -8.21 5.53 18.62
N PRO A 441 -7.41 6.50 19.09
CA PRO A 441 -7.89 7.84 19.43
C PRO A 441 -8.66 8.53 18.31
N ALA A 442 -8.36 8.22 17.05
CA ALA A 442 -9.09 8.72 15.88
C ALA A 442 -10.60 8.36 15.86
N LEU A 443 -11.05 7.42 16.70
CA LEU A 443 -12.48 7.16 16.91
C LEU A 443 -13.19 8.27 17.70
N ALA A 444 -12.46 9.07 18.48
CA ALA A 444 -13.02 10.20 19.21
C ALA A 444 -13.04 11.46 18.31
N ASP A 445 -14.11 12.25 18.38
CA ASP A 445 -14.24 13.47 17.58
C ASP A 445 -13.10 14.47 17.87
N GLY A 446 -12.50 15.02 16.80
CA GLY A 446 -11.41 15.99 16.88
C GLY A 446 -10.00 15.40 17.05
N ALA A 447 -9.85 14.07 17.18
CA ALA A 447 -8.56 13.43 17.44
C ALA A 447 -7.61 13.32 16.23
N GLY A 448 -8.05 13.71 15.02
CA GLY A 448 -7.21 13.69 13.80
C GLY A 448 -6.03 14.67 13.81
N ALA A 449 -5.96 15.58 14.79
CA ALA A 449 -4.96 16.66 14.83
C ALA A 449 -3.54 16.25 15.27
N GLY A 450 -3.26 14.97 15.51
CA GLY A 450 -1.98 14.52 16.06
C GLY A 450 -1.51 13.15 15.58
N LEU A 451 -1.53 12.93 14.25
CA LEU A 451 -1.03 11.69 13.64
C LEU A 451 0.46 11.78 13.29
N PRO A 452 1.26 10.69 13.45
CA PRO A 452 0.87 9.41 14.04
C PRO A 452 0.49 9.54 15.53
N VAL A 453 -0.43 8.68 15.99
CA VAL A 453 -0.93 8.71 17.38
C VAL A 453 0.23 8.47 18.34
N ARG A 454 0.26 9.21 19.45
CA ARG A 454 1.26 9.00 20.50
C ARG A 454 1.31 7.54 20.96
N GLY A 455 2.50 6.96 20.97
CA GLY A 455 2.68 5.54 21.32
C GLY A 455 2.27 4.56 20.22
N SER A 456 1.97 5.03 19.01
CA SER A 456 1.91 4.17 17.82
C SER A 456 3.29 4.03 17.20
N ALA A 457 3.69 2.81 16.86
CA ALA A 457 4.99 2.54 16.27
C ALA A 457 4.95 1.30 15.37
N ALA A 458 5.82 1.32 14.35
CA ALA A 458 6.15 0.18 13.52
C ALA A 458 7.64 -0.10 13.64
N GLY A 459 8.04 -1.38 13.62
CA GLY A 459 9.44 -1.76 13.73
C GLY A 459 9.80 -3.04 12.98
N TYR A 460 11.08 -3.38 12.99
CA TYR A 460 11.59 -4.64 12.44
C TYR A 460 11.36 -5.84 13.36
N THR A 461 11.06 -5.61 14.64
CA THR A 461 10.71 -6.61 15.64
C THR A 461 9.60 -6.07 16.55
N TRP A 462 8.92 -6.98 17.26
CA TRP A 462 7.97 -6.59 18.32
C TRP A 462 8.64 -5.70 19.37
N GLU A 463 9.84 -6.07 19.83
CA GLU A 463 10.54 -5.35 20.88
C GLU A 463 10.93 -3.93 20.44
N HIS A 464 11.40 -3.77 19.20
CA HIS A 464 11.71 -2.46 18.62
C HIS A 464 10.46 -1.58 18.58
N ALA A 465 9.33 -2.08 18.06
CA ALA A 465 8.09 -1.31 17.99
C ALA A 465 7.59 -0.91 19.39
N VAL A 466 7.66 -1.81 20.38
CA VAL A 466 7.30 -1.52 21.79
C VAL A 466 8.21 -0.46 22.39
N ARG A 467 9.52 -0.58 22.21
CA ARG A 467 10.49 0.38 22.72
C ARG A 467 10.22 1.79 22.18
N ASP A 468 10.02 1.92 20.87
CA ASP A 468 9.79 3.21 20.23
C ASP A 468 8.47 3.85 20.69
N ALA A 469 7.41 3.04 20.85
CA ALA A 469 6.14 3.48 21.39
C ALA A 469 6.26 3.96 22.86
N LEU A 470 7.03 3.25 23.70
CA LEU A 470 7.29 3.64 25.09
C LEU A 470 8.13 4.93 25.18
N LEU A 471 9.17 5.07 24.35
CA LEU A 471 10.00 6.27 24.31
C LEU A 471 9.19 7.49 23.85
N ASP A 472 8.24 7.32 22.92
CA ASP A 472 7.34 8.41 22.53
C ASP A 472 6.46 8.89 23.69
N HIS A 473 5.96 7.97 24.52
CA HIS A 473 5.28 8.31 25.78
C HIS A 473 6.22 8.97 26.80
N CYS A 474 7.46 8.51 26.93
CA CYS A 474 8.44 9.11 27.85
C CYS A 474 8.75 10.56 27.44
N ARG A 475 8.97 10.83 26.15
CA ARG A 475 9.21 12.19 25.64
C ARG A 475 8.06 13.13 25.99
N ALA A 476 6.85 12.63 25.79
CA ALA A 476 5.62 13.32 26.12
C ALA A 476 5.51 13.66 27.61
N LEU A 477 5.71 12.67 28.49
CA LEU A 477 5.65 12.83 29.93
C LEU A 477 6.75 13.76 30.45
N ALA A 478 7.97 13.67 29.91
CA ALA A 478 9.06 14.55 30.26
C ALA A 478 8.76 16.01 29.88
N THR A 479 8.18 16.20 28.69
CA THR A 479 7.77 17.53 28.21
C THR A 479 6.70 18.13 29.12
N SER A 480 5.66 17.38 29.49
CA SER A 480 4.60 17.88 30.39
C SER A 480 5.07 18.03 31.84
N GLY A 481 5.97 17.16 32.29
CA GLY A 481 6.49 17.19 33.66
C GLY A 481 7.37 18.41 33.92
N LEU A 482 8.02 18.93 32.88
CA LEU A 482 8.91 20.09 32.97
C LEU A 482 8.18 21.37 33.45
N ASP A 483 6.91 21.54 33.06
CA ASP A 483 6.11 22.71 33.44
C ASP A 483 5.84 22.76 34.96
N ALA A 484 5.72 21.60 35.59
CA ALA A 484 5.47 21.44 37.02
C ALA A 484 6.75 21.31 37.86
N TRP A 485 7.91 21.21 37.21
CA TRP A 485 9.19 20.96 37.87
C TRP A 485 9.73 22.21 38.56
N ASP A 486 10.22 22.05 39.80
CA ASP A 486 10.68 23.14 40.65
C ASP A 486 12.11 22.98 41.21
N GLU A 487 12.76 21.84 40.95
CA GLU A 487 14.16 21.60 41.27
C GLU A 487 15.12 22.03 40.15
N PRO A 488 16.38 22.38 40.45
CA PRO A 488 17.39 22.63 39.44
C PRO A 488 17.63 21.41 38.53
N VAL A 489 17.62 21.64 37.22
CA VAL A 489 17.95 20.67 36.18
C VAL A 489 19.43 20.81 35.83
N PRO A 490 20.26 19.78 36.03
CA PRO A 490 21.70 19.88 35.84
C PRO A 490 22.08 19.97 34.35
N LEU A 491 23.21 20.63 34.07
CA LEU A 491 23.77 20.73 32.72
C LEU A 491 24.51 19.43 32.38
N VAL A 492 24.45 19.01 31.12
CA VAL A 492 25.23 17.90 30.59
C VAL A 492 26.50 18.42 29.96
N ASP A 493 27.65 17.91 30.40
CA ASP A 493 28.91 18.09 29.67
C ASP A 493 28.97 17.07 28.54
N VAL A 494 28.49 17.47 27.35
CA VAL A 494 28.44 16.62 26.15
C VAL A 494 29.83 16.09 25.77
N GLY A 495 30.90 16.84 26.05
CA GLY A 495 32.28 16.41 25.75
C GLY A 495 32.81 15.33 26.68
N ALA A 496 32.19 15.15 27.86
CA ALA A 496 32.56 14.12 28.83
C ALA A 496 31.82 12.79 28.61
N VAL A 497 30.80 12.76 27.74
CA VAL A 497 30.00 11.55 27.45
C VAL A 497 30.66 10.73 26.34
N ALA A 498 30.65 9.41 26.46
CA ALA A 498 31.04 8.51 25.38
C ALA A 498 29.98 8.52 24.27
N LEU A 499 30.20 9.34 23.25
CA LEU A 499 29.28 9.50 22.11
C LEU A 499 29.63 8.56 20.96
N ASP A 500 28.61 8.05 20.28
CA ASP A 500 28.79 7.43 18.97
C ASP A 500 29.09 8.47 17.87
N GLN A 501 29.52 7.98 16.71
CA GLN A 501 29.95 8.82 15.59
C GLN A 501 28.83 9.75 15.07
N GLU A 502 27.58 9.30 15.07
CA GLU A 502 26.43 10.07 14.58
C GLU A 502 26.13 11.24 15.53
N THR A 503 26.16 10.98 16.84
CA THR A 503 25.96 11.99 17.88
C THR A 503 27.07 13.05 17.88
N VAL A 504 28.34 12.63 17.73
CA VAL A 504 29.48 13.56 17.55
C VAL A 504 29.28 14.43 16.31
N HIS A 505 28.82 13.84 15.21
CA HIS A 505 28.58 14.56 13.96
C HIS A 505 27.47 15.61 14.13
N TYR A 506 26.34 15.26 14.76
CA TYR A 506 25.25 16.20 15.00
C TYR A 506 25.64 17.36 15.90
N HIS A 507 26.39 17.08 16.97
CA HIS A 507 26.93 18.11 17.83
C HIS A 507 27.85 19.08 17.06
N ALA A 508 28.77 18.54 16.25
CA ALA A 508 29.68 19.35 15.43
C ALA A 508 28.94 20.23 14.41
N LEU A 509 27.90 19.70 13.74
CA LEU A 509 27.06 20.47 12.82
C LEU A 509 26.33 21.61 13.53
N LEU A 510 25.78 21.36 14.73
CA LEU A 510 25.14 22.42 15.52
C LEU A 510 26.12 23.50 15.93
N CYS A 511 27.31 23.15 16.41
CA CYS A 511 28.35 24.12 16.74
C CYS A 511 28.75 24.96 15.50
N ALA A 512 28.82 24.34 14.32
CA ALA A 512 29.12 25.04 13.06
C ALA A 512 28.05 26.06 12.65
N THR A 513 26.82 25.98 13.19
CA THR A 513 25.78 27.01 12.96
C THR A 513 26.05 28.32 13.72
N GLY A 514 27.03 28.35 14.61
CA GLY A 514 27.33 29.50 15.47
C GLY A 514 26.35 29.70 16.63
N ARG A 515 25.43 28.75 16.86
CA ARG A 515 24.51 28.75 18.00
C ARG A 515 25.16 28.14 19.23
N THR A 516 24.91 28.73 20.39
CA THR A 516 25.23 28.11 21.68
C THR A 516 24.21 27.01 21.96
N VAL A 517 24.68 25.76 22.05
CA VAL A 517 23.86 24.61 22.43
C VAL A 517 24.15 24.25 23.88
N GLU A 518 23.11 24.24 24.69
CA GLU A 518 23.16 23.73 26.06
C GLU A 518 22.26 22.52 26.17
N VAL A 519 22.72 21.51 26.91
CA VAL A 519 21.97 20.28 27.12
C VAL A 519 21.70 20.13 28.60
N TYR A 520 20.43 19.93 28.97
CA TYR A 520 19.99 19.74 30.34
C TYR A 520 19.51 18.31 30.54
N ASP A 521 19.86 17.69 31.67
CA ASP A 521 19.49 16.32 32.00
C ASP A 521 18.11 16.26 32.68
N LEU A 522 17.13 15.71 31.96
CA LEU A 522 15.75 15.52 32.41
C LEU A 522 15.50 14.11 32.97
N THR A 523 16.52 13.26 33.08
CA THR A 523 16.38 11.84 33.46
C THR A 523 15.70 11.65 34.81
N ARG A 524 15.89 12.60 35.76
CA ARG A 524 15.24 12.56 37.08
C ARG A 524 13.71 12.69 37.03
N LEU A 525 13.13 13.18 35.93
CA LEU A 525 11.68 13.29 35.79
C LEU A 525 10.99 11.92 35.68
N LEU A 526 11.63 10.98 34.98
CA LEU A 526 11.00 9.71 34.59
C LEU A 526 11.83 8.47 34.91
N THR A 527 13.05 8.63 35.43
CA THR A 527 14.07 7.57 35.53
C THR A 527 14.41 6.90 34.18
N VAL A 528 14.08 7.56 33.07
CA VAL A 528 14.42 7.21 31.69
C VAL A 528 15.36 8.27 31.12
N PRO A 529 16.45 7.88 30.43
CA PRO A 529 17.36 8.84 29.81
C PRO A 529 16.64 9.85 28.92
N CYS A 530 16.69 11.11 29.36
CA CYS A 530 15.97 12.20 28.73
C CYS A 530 16.78 13.48 28.85
N VAL A 531 16.85 14.25 27.77
CA VAL A 531 17.58 15.52 27.74
C VAL A 531 16.74 16.63 27.12
N LEU A 532 17.02 17.87 27.49
CA LEU A 532 16.53 19.05 26.79
C LEU A 532 17.70 19.73 26.09
N VAL A 533 17.67 19.77 24.76
CA VAL A 533 18.64 20.51 23.95
C VAL A 533 18.09 21.90 23.68
N ARG A 534 18.73 22.89 24.29
CA ARG A 534 18.41 24.31 24.11
C ARG A 534 19.26 24.87 22.96
N ASP A 535 18.59 25.25 21.87
CA ASP A 535 19.18 25.88 20.69
C ASP A 535 18.70 27.35 20.49
N SER A 536 17.86 27.85 21.40
CA SER A 536 17.31 29.22 21.38
C SER A 536 17.21 29.80 22.81
N ALA A 537 16.78 31.06 22.93
CA ALA A 537 16.67 31.73 24.23
C ALA A 537 15.64 31.07 25.16
N ASP A 538 14.44 30.82 24.63
CA ASP A 538 13.26 30.43 25.42
C ASP A 538 12.70 29.05 25.07
N THR A 539 13.17 28.44 23.98
CA THR A 539 12.69 27.13 23.53
C THR A 539 13.83 26.14 23.26
N GLY A 540 13.52 24.85 23.39
CA GLY A 540 14.41 23.75 23.05
C GLY A 540 13.63 22.56 22.51
N VAL A 541 14.31 21.42 22.38
CA VAL A 541 13.73 20.15 21.98
C VAL A 541 14.10 19.05 22.97
N CYS A 542 13.18 18.13 23.24
CA CYS A 542 13.39 17.03 24.17
C CYS A 542 13.95 15.80 23.44
N GLY A 543 15.13 15.31 23.85
CA GLY A 543 15.66 14.02 23.39
C GLY A 543 15.31 12.91 24.37
N VAL A 544 14.99 11.71 23.89
CA VAL A 544 14.79 10.51 24.72
C VAL A 544 15.50 9.31 24.12
N GLY A 545 15.89 8.37 24.98
CA GLY A 545 16.52 7.13 24.54
C GLY A 545 16.51 6.06 25.61
N ALA A 546 16.88 4.84 25.24
CA ALA A 546 17.11 3.77 26.21
C ALA A 546 18.43 3.95 26.97
N SER A 547 19.31 4.82 26.50
CA SER A 547 20.57 5.22 27.14
C SER A 547 20.79 6.72 27.02
N THR A 548 21.71 7.26 27.81
CA THR A 548 22.11 8.67 27.70
C THR A 548 22.62 9.04 26.30
N ALA A 549 23.43 8.17 25.67
CA ALA A 549 23.92 8.40 24.32
C ALA A 549 22.79 8.46 23.29
N GLU A 550 21.78 7.58 23.38
CA GLU A 550 20.61 7.63 22.51
C GLU A 550 19.76 8.89 22.74
N ALA A 551 19.57 9.30 24.00
CA ALA A 551 18.82 10.52 24.32
C ALA A 551 19.51 11.78 23.78
N LEU A 552 20.85 11.84 23.87
CA LEU A 552 21.66 12.90 23.26
C LEU A 552 21.56 12.88 21.75
N ARG A 553 21.63 11.70 21.11
CA ARG A 553 21.46 11.56 19.66
C ARG A 553 20.10 12.09 19.20
N ASP A 554 19.01 11.62 19.81
CA ASP A 554 17.63 12.08 19.50
C ASP A 554 17.49 13.59 19.72
N GLY A 555 18.01 14.12 20.84
CA GLY A 555 17.93 15.54 21.16
C GLY A 555 18.69 16.42 20.17
N LEU A 556 19.93 16.08 19.85
CA LEU A 556 20.79 16.85 18.92
C LEU A 556 20.29 16.75 17.48
N GLU A 557 19.85 15.58 17.03
CA GLU A 557 19.24 15.41 15.71
C GLU A 557 17.98 16.26 15.58
N ARG A 558 17.09 16.23 16.58
CA ARG A 558 15.89 17.08 16.59
C ARG A 558 16.25 18.56 16.61
N ALA A 559 17.30 18.98 17.33
CA ALA A 559 17.73 20.37 17.34
C ALA A 559 18.25 20.81 15.97
N LEU A 560 18.99 19.95 15.27
CA LEU A 560 19.40 20.19 13.87
C LEU A 560 18.19 20.30 12.94
N LEU A 561 17.22 19.40 13.06
CA LEU A 561 16.01 19.45 12.24
C LEU A 561 15.23 20.76 12.47
N ALA A 562 15.19 21.20 13.73
CA ALA A 562 14.54 22.44 14.11
C ALA A 562 15.28 23.69 13.60
N TYR A 563 16.62 23.64 13.57
CA TYR A 563 17.46 24.64 12.93
C TYR A 563 17.21 24.68 11.41
N GLN A 564 17.23 23.52 10.75
CA GLN A 564 17.02 23.39 9.31
C GLN A 564 15.65 23.91 8.90
N SER A 565 14.59 23.49 9.60
CA SER A 565 13.22 23.96 9.36
C SER A 565 13.12 25.48 9.44
N ALA A 566 13.70 26.08 10.48
CA ALA A 566 13.67 27.53 10.66
C ALA A 566 14.51 28.27 9.60
N SER A 567 15.66 27.71 9.20
CA SER A 567 16.60 28.36 8.27
C SER A 567 16.08 28.37 6.83
N TYR A 568 15.38 27.31 6.43
CA TYR A 568 14.81 27.19 5.08
C TYR A 568 13.34 27.63 5.00
N GLY A 569 12.70 27.92 6.13
CA GLY A 569 11.31 28.41 6.17
C GLY A 569 10.26 27.31 5.95
N ASP A 570 10.61 26.06 6.25
CA ASP A 570 9.76 24.88 6.04
C ASP A 570 9.21 24.33 7.37
N PRO A 571 8.04 24.80 7.85
CA PRO A 571 7.48 24.35 9.13
C PRO A 571 6.94 22.92 9.10
N ALA A 572 6.79 22.32 7.91
CA ALA A 572 6.18 21.00 7.72
C ALA A 572 6.90 19.86 8.45
N TYR A 573 8.20 20.02 8.70
CA TYR A 573 9.02 19.04 9.41
C TYR A 573 9.61 19.55 10.72
N ALA A 574 9.15 20.72 11.19
CA ALA A 574 9.60 21.29 12.46
C ALA A 574 9.27 20.34 13.62
N PRO A 575 10.26 19.92 14.43
CA PRO A 575 9.95 19.16 15.63
C PRO A 575 9.24 20.05 16.66
N PRO A 576 8.34 19.49 17.49
CA PRO A 576 7.72 20.19 18.60
C PRO A 576 8.74 20.88 19.52
N ARG A 577 8.51 22.15 19.81
CA ARG A 577 9.34 22.97 20.70
C ARG A 577 8.80 22.88 22.13
N VAL A 578 9.72 22.89 23.11
CA VAL A 578 9.43 22.88 24.54
C VAL A 578 9.99 24.14 25.19
N ALA A 579 9.28 24.69 26.18
CA ALA A 579 9.79 25.83 26.95
C ALA A 579 11.04 25.44 27.76
N VAL A 580 12.05 26.29 27.75
CA VAL A 580 13.28 26.05 28.54
C VAL A 580 12.99 26.31 30.02
N PRO A 581 13.60 25.55 30.96
CA PRO A 581 13.51 25.84 32.39
C PRO A 581 13.83 27.31 32.68
N ARG A 582 13.11 27.87 33.66
CA ARG A 582 13.39 29.21 34.21
C ARG A 582 14.86 29.30 34.63
N GLU A 583 15.48 30.47 34.50
CA GLU A 583 16.91 30.66 34.80
C GLU A 583 17.32 30.11 36.18
N ARG A 584 16.47 30.30 37.20
CA ARG A 584 16.68 29.77 38.56
C ARG A 584 16.75 28.25 38.67
N LEU A 585 16.21 27.53 37.68
CA LEU A 585 16.18 26.07 37.60
C LEU A 585 17.30 25.52 36.70
N ARG A 586 18.15 26.36 36.12
CA ARG A 586 19.29 25.93 35.30
C ARG A 586 20.46 25.65 36.22
N GLY A 587 20.71 24.38 36.51
CA GLY A 587 21.79 23.94 37.38
C GLY A 587 23.16 24.12 36.72
N ALA A 588 24.13 24.68 37.46
CA ALA A 588 25.51 24.86 36.99
C ALA A 588 26.41 23.62 37.22
N VAL A 589 25.91 22.61 37.94
CA VAL A 589 26.66 21.39 38.24
C VAL A 589 26.47 20.40 37.10
N PRO A 590 27.56 19.87 36.50
CA PRO A 590 27.49 18.82 35.50
C PRO A 590 26.76 17.58 36.04
N SER A 591 25.84 17.02 35.26
CA SER A 591 25.21 15.74 35.60
C SER A 591 26.24 14.62 35.57
N ALA A 592 26.26 13.79 36.60
CA ALA A 592 26.92 12.49 36.55
C ALA A 592 25.98 11.53 35.82
N LEU A 593 26.00 11.62 34.50
CA LEU A 593 25.12 10.82 33.64
C LEU A 593 25.30 9.33 33.90
N ASP A 594 24.18 8.61 33.91
CA ASP A 594 24.14 7.16 34.01
C ASP A 594 24.24 6.56 32.60
N ASP A 595 25.22 5.68 32.39
CA ASP A 595 25.43 4.97 31.11
C ASP A 595 24.62 3.66 31.02
N THR A 596 23.72 3.41 31.99
CA THR A 596 22.84 2.24 31.97
C THR A 596 21.94 2.24 30.73
N VAL A 597 21.95 1.12 30.00
CA VAL A 597 21.05 0.89 28.87
C VAL A 597 19.80 0.17 29.37
N LEU A 598 18.65 0.83 29.26
CA LEU A 598 17.35 0.28 29.63
C LEU A 598 16.83 -0.69 28.57
N THR A 599 16.35 -1.85 29.02
CA THR A 599 15.53 -2.74 28.19
C THR A 599 14.09 -2.23 28.13
N VAL A 600 13.23 -2.87 27.32
CA VAL A 600 11.78 -2.62 27.35
C VAL A 600 11.21 -2.80 28.77
N ASP A 601 11.63 -3.83 29.50
CA ASP A 601 11.20 -4.04 30.88
C ASP A 601 11.66 -2.91 31.80
N GLY A 602 12.85 -2.35 31.57
CA GLY A 602 13.36 -1.16 32.27
C GLY A 602 12.50 0.08 32.03
N LEU A 603 12.13 0.35 30.77
CA LEU A 603 11.22 1.44 30.42
C LEU A 603 9.84 1.27 31.04
N VAL A 604 9.30 0.05 31.03
CA VAL A 604 8.02 -0.27 31.68
C VAL A 604 8.11 -0.07 33.20
N ALA A 605 9.20 -0.52 33.83
CA ALA A 605 9.41 -0.35 35.26
C ALA A 605 9.51 1.12 35.68
N ALA A 606 10.10 1.97 34.83
CA ALA A 606 10.22 3.41 35.07
C ALA A 606 8.86 4.14 35.06
N LEU A 607 7.88 3.63 34.30
CA LEU A 607 6.54 4.23 34.22
C LEU A 607 5.62 3.84 35.39
N ARG A 608 5.87 2.72 36.08
CA ARG A 608 5.00 2.23 37.17
C ARG A 608 4.91 3.17 38.38
N PRO A 609 6.00 3.76 38.91
CA PRO A 609 5.93 4.73 40.01
C PRO A 609 5.10 5.97 39.67
N LEU A 610 4.92 6.28 38.39
CA LEU A 610 4.08 7.37 37.89
C LEU A 610 2.60 6.98 37.79
N GLY A 611 2.24 5.76 38.20
CA GLY A 611 0.87 5.23 38.15
C GLY A 611 0.44 4.77 36.76
N TYR A 612 1.39 4.42 35.89
CA TYR A 612 1.11 3.92 34.55
C TYR A 612 1.40 2.43 34.39
N ALA A 613 0.46 1.74 33.76
CA ALA A 613 0.57 0.36 33.28
C ALA A 613 0.50 0.33 31.74
N PRO A 614 1.64 0.18 31.05
CA PRO A 614 1.66 0.12 29.59
C PRO A 614 1.01 -1.16 29.05
N VAL A 615 0.08 -1.00 28.10
CA VAL A 615 -0.61 -2.10 27.41
C VAL A 615 -0.41 -1.98 25.90
N ALA A 616 0.14 -3.02 25.27
CA ALA A 616 0.39 -3.07 23.83
C ALA A 616 -0.79 -3.68 23.06
N VAL A 617 -1.24 -2.98 22.02
CA VAL A 617 -2.33 -3.37 21.12
C VAL A 617 -1.79 -3.44 19.69
N PRO A 618 -1.75 -4.61 19.03
CA PRO A 618 -1.45 -4.70 17.60
C PRO A 618 -2.47 -3.91 16.76
N LEU A 619 -2.02 -3.14 15.78
CA LEU A 619 -2.89 -2.41 14.84
C LEU A 619 -3.07 -3.21 13.54
N ASP A 620 -3.69 -4.39 13.68
CA ASP A 620 -3.72 -5.44 12.65
C ASP A 620 -5.07 -5.57 11.92
N HIS A 621 -5.98 -4.62 12.13
CA HIS A 621 -7.34 -4.67 11.60
C HIS A 621 -7.37 -4.70 10.06
N ASP A 622 -6.39 -4.09 9.39
CA ASP A 622 -6.10 -4.35 7.97
C ASP A 622 -5.11 -5.51 7.80
N ARG A 623 -5.66 -6.66 7.40
CA ARG A 623 -4.90 -7.90 7.21
C ARG A 623 -3.84 -7.81 6.10
N GLU A 624 -4.03 -6.98 5.08
CA GLU A 624 -3.04 -6.84 4.01
C GLU A 624 -1.80 -6.09 4.51
N VAL A 625 -2.00 -5.11 5.38
CA VAL A 625 -0.90 -4.39 6.04
C VAL A 625 -0.27 -5.24 7.13
N ALA A 626 -1.07 -5.85 8.02
CA ALA A 626 -0.58 -6.68 9.12
C ALA A 626 0.32 -7.85 8.66
N ARG A 627 0.01 -8.46 7.51
CA ARG A 627 0.85 -9.52 6.92
C ARG A 627 2.21 -9.02 6.43
N ARG A 628 2.27 -7.77 5.97
CA ARG A 628 3.48 -7.14 5.42
C ARG A 628 4.32 -6.52 6.54
N VAL A 629 3.67 -5.89 7.51
CA VAL A 629 4.27 -5.20 8.65
C VAL A 629 3.62 -5.70 9.94
N PRO A 630 4.06 -6.86 10.45
CA PRO A 630 3.42 -7.49 11.61
C PRO A 630 3.69 -6.76 12.92
N PHE A 631 4.80 -6.03 13.02
CA PHE A 631 5.21 -5.33 14.24
C PHE A 631 4.73 -3.88 14.23
N LEU A 632 3.42 -3.71 14.03
CA LEU A 632 2.73 -2.44 14.06
C LEU A 632 1.79 -2.41 15.27
N ILE A 633 2.04 -1.52 16.21
CA ILE A 633 1.38 -1.52 17.52
C ILE A 633 1.00 -0.10 17.97
N GLN A 634 0.09 -0.05 18.94
CA GLN A 634 -0.17 1.07 19.82
C GLN A 634 0.13 0.64 21.26
N VAL A 635 0.98 1.35 21.97
CA VAL A 635 1.08 1.26 23.43
C VAL A 635 0.15 2.29 24.05
N VAL A 636 -0.76 1.84 24.90
CA VAL A 636 -1.65 2.69 25.70
C VAL A 636 -1.11 2.70 27.12
N LEU A 637 -0.94 3.89 27.71
CA LEU A 637 -0.70 4.00 29.14
C LEU A 637 -2.04 3.89 29.87
N ASP A 638 -2.21 2.79 30.61
CA ASP A 638 -3.32 2.64 31.55
C ASP A 638 -2.97 3.20 32.92
N HIS A 639 -3.98 3.64 33.67
CA HIS A 639 -3.80 3.96 35.07
C HIS A 639 -4.10 2.70 35.89
N ASP A 640 -3.14 2.32 36.74
CA ASP A 640 -3.30 1.20 37.68
C ASP A 640 -4.42 1.45 38.70
#